data_AF-A0A4R9LY24-F1
#
_entry.id   AF-A0A4R9LY24-F1
#
_cell.length_a   1.000
_cell.length_b   1.000
_cell.length_c   1.000
_cell.angle_alpha   90.00
_cell.angle_beta   90.00
_cell.angle_gamma   90.00
#
_symmetry.space_group_name_H-M   'P 1'
#
loop_
_entity.id
_entity.type
_entity.pdbx_description
1 polymer ?
#
loop_
_entity_poly.entity_id
_entity_poly.type
_entity_poly.pdbx_seq_one_letter_code
_entity_poly.pdbx_strand_id
1 'polypeptide(L)'
;MKFFFDKQLKSFGSFILHCFIFLSSFSLFALPIDLSKNWNVTNHWIVKDLPSAPDWIRLDTLPLKNVSDKLSFDENKLRYVTLHKTFLISGKDIQETEADAFSLHVPYISNVFEIYLNGERINASGKIENGRIVRSGYRRHIIIPIDRNLIRVGQNEIRILVAAEPGEELDVYLLFNDIPAKIDLASENQKINEEYLTYMLLFLYFFVGVYHGLFYLKRRNEEYNLYYALFAIGLSVYMVFRSQAIYLLELDPYLQSRLEYFVVFFTPIWLPLFADHFFRGKVSRISKYYLYFVIVIAIVQFFVSRSLSIKILLSWQISVLIFALYTVYIMAAAVVAKNKDAYRMFIGFAVLMITGTWDVLGATGLLPIQNLNLLRFGFLTFVLGIAVVLANRFLRVHRQVEVLNATLEKKVEERTKELQNTLSRVQELKTQQDGDYFLTSLLLDPISGTNGESDLLNIQSYTKQKKEFEFRGKKREIGGDIIISDVIFLQGKSYTVFVNGDAMGKSIQGAGGALVLGVVFLSVIKRTQSKEEYRNKSPERWLKECFVELQSIFESFDGSMLISVVLGLVEEETGLLYYVNAEHPWTVLYRDGVAGFIENELELRKIGTKGMEGDIRVRIFSLEKEDVLFVGSDGRDDIVLGSDLNGNRHINEDETQFLRRVEESKGDLKGLLEELSRFGELSDDLTLMRIEWKGEAKRLSRKESFEIAEGEIFPDSEYRRLLDSGNVSSAWEHIRALLDRPSLGKEIQVYLLREAGRVSLLSKNFAYAAETLESVLPYFPTDNEILLQLSFAYRKLKNYEKAINLSERVRSRDPKHFRNLVHLVECYKNIGQLERAKKLFSKLAGLAPEHPQTLKWKEILFG
;
A
#
# COMPACT_ATOMS: atom_id res chain seq x y z
N MET A 1 -95.35 -37.18 -48.70
CA MET A 1 -94.17 -37.78 -48.04
C MET A 1 -94.06 -37.30 -46.59
N LYS A 2 -95.11 -37.52 -45.80
CA LYS A 2 -95.28 -37.11 -44.39
C LYS A 2 -95.44 -38.35 -43.47
N PHE A 3 -95.00 -39.52 -43.95
CA PHE A 3 -95.36 -40.82 -43.37
C PHE A 3 -94.16 -41.76 -43.12
N PHE A 4 -92.93 -41.35 -43.47
CA PHE A 4 -91.73 -42.17 -43.24
C PHE A 4 -90.81 -41.65 -42.14
N PHE A 5 -91.14 -40.51 -41.52
CA PHE A 5 -90.42 -39.98 -40.35
C PHE A 5 -90.77 -40.72 -39.04
N ASP A 6 -91.86 -41.49 -39.01
CA ASP A 6 -92.38 -42.11 -37.78
C ASP A 6 -91.87 -43.56 -37.55
N LYS A 7 -91.23 -44.16 -38.56
CA LYS A 7 -90.68 -45.52 -38.46
C LYS A 7 -89.30 -45.56 -37.77
N GLN A 8 -88.63 -44.42 -37.61
CA GLN A 8 -87.38 -44.31 -36.86
C GLN A 8 -87.57 -44.14 -35.35
N LEU A 9 -88.73 -43.66 -34.86
CA LEU A 9 -88.96 -43.45 -33.42
C LEU A 9 -89.43 -44.72 -32.67
N LYS A 10 -90.19 -45.62 -33.31
CA LYS A 10 -90.73 -46.83 -32.63
C LYS A 10 -89.74 -48.00 -32.49
N SER A 11 -88.70 -48.05 -33.33
CA SER A 11 -87.57 -49.00 -33.17
C SER A 11 -86.73 -48.65 -31.93
N PHE A 12 -86.70 -47.37 -31.55
CA PHE A 12 -85.93 -46.89 -30.41
C PHE A 12 -86.58 -47.27 -29.06
N GLY A 13 -87.92 -47.28 -28.98
CA GLY A 13 -88.65 -47.58 -27.74
C GLY A 13 -88.62 -49.04 -27.30
N SER A 14 -88.65 -50.00 -28.24
CA SER A 14 -88.62 -51.44 -27.90
C SER A 14 -87.22 -51.92 -27.45
N PHE A 15 -86.18 -51.28 -27.99
CA PHE A 15 -84.80 -51.52 -27.57
C PHE A 15 -84.54 -51.07 -26.12
N ILE A 16 -85.20 -50.00 -25.68
CA ILE A 16 -85.10 -49.47 -24.31
C ILE A 16 -85.76 -50.40 -23.29
N LEU A 17 -86.82 -51.13 -23.67
CA LEU A 17 -87.53 -52.03 -22.74
C LEU A 17 -86.85 -53.40 -22.59
N HIS A 18 -86.22 -53.94 -23.65
CA HIS A 18 -85.47 -55.21 -23.56
C HIS A 18 -84.14 -55.05 -22.82
N CYS A 19 -83.54 -53.85 -22.84
CA CYS A 19 -82.41 -53.56 -21.96
C CYS A 19 -82.83 -53.48 -20.48
N PHE A 20 -84.10 -53.19 -20.20
CA PHE A 20 -84.62 -53.08 -18.83
C PHE A 20 -84.92 -54.44 -18.16
N ILE A 21 -85.10 -55.51 -18.95
CA ILE A 21 -85.53 -56.84 -18.45
C ILE A 21 -84.34 -57.79 -18.19
N PHE A 22 -83.13 -57.46 -18.65
CA PHE A 22 -81.89 -58.19 -18.30
C PHE A 22 -81.22 -57.65 -17.02
N LEU A 23 -82.01 -57.04 -16.12
CA LEU A 23 -81.52 -56.40 -14.90
C LEU A 23 -81.80 -57.18 -13.61
N SER A 24 -82.34 -58.41 -13.66
CA SER A 24 -82.72 -59.16 -12.44
C SER A 24 -81.96 -60.47 -12.19
N SER A 25 -80.82 -60.71 -12.84
CA SER A 25 -79.92 -61.81 -12.47
C SER A 25 -78.45 -61.46 -12.64
N PHE A 26 -78.09 -60.19 -12.49
CA PHE A 26 -76.69 -59.89 -12.26
C PHE A 26 -76.35 -60.36 -10.86
N SER A 27 -75.63 -61.50 -10.79
CA SER A 27 -74.61 -61.68 -9.77
C SER A 27 -73.71 -60.44 -9.87
N LEU A 28 -74.00 -59.42 -9.06
CA LEU A 28 -73.19 -58.22 -9.00
C LEU A 28 -71.78 -58.68 -8.62
N PHE A 29 -70.88 -58.71 -9.61
CA PHE A 29 -69.45 -58.65 -9.39
C PHE A 29 -69.20 -57.42 -8.53
N ALA A 30 -68.46 -57.59 -7.44
CA ALA A 30 -68.22 -56.48 -6.53
C ALA A 30 -67.12 -55.54 -7.05
N LEU A 31 -66.29 -55.97 -8.02
CA LEU A 31 -65.12 -55.21 -8.49
C LEU A 31 -65.39 -54.29 -9.70
N PRO A 32 -64.78 -53.08 -9.75
CA PRO A 32 -64.03 -52.48 -8.67
C PRO A 32 -64.97 -52.08 -7.53
N ILE A 33 -64.62 -52.44 -6.30
CA ILE A 33 -65.40 -52.05 -5.14
C ILE A 33 -65.14 -50.56 -4.93
N ASP A 34 -66.15 -49.75 -5.23
CA ASP A 34 -66.07 -48.30 -5.07
C ASP A 34 -66.02 -47.93 -3.59
N LEU A 35 -64.88 -47.39 -3.18
CA LEU A 35 -64.65 -46.92 -1.82
C LEU A 35 -64.77 -45.40 -1.69
N SER A 36 -65.19 -44.69 -2.73
CA SER A 36 -65.35 -43.22 -2.69
C SER A 36 -66.63 -42.75 -1.97
N LYS A 37 -67.58 -43.64 -1.67
CA LYS A 37 -68.93 -43.27 -1.17
C LYS A 37 -69.43 -44.13 -0.01
N ASN A 38 -70.44 -43.64 0.72
CA ASN A 38 -71.23 -44.35 1.75
C ASN A 38 -70.42 -44.93 2.91
N TRP A 39 -69.80 -44.07 3.72
CA TRP A 39 -69.07 -44.42 4.93
C TRP A 39 -69.85 -44.03 6.19
N ASN A 40 -69.69 -44.78 7.29
CA ASN A 40 -70.07 -44.35 8.63
C ASN A 40 -68.82 -43.84 9.34
N VAL A 41 -68.95 -42.76 10.11
CA VAL A 41 -67.82 -42.02 10.67
C VAL A 41 -68.09 -41.67 12.14
N THR A 42 -67.07 -41.80 12.98
CA THR A 42 -67.08 -41.33 14.38
C THR A 42 -65.76 -40.65 14.74
N ASN A 43 -65.76 -39.79 15.76
CA ASN A 43 -64.59 -39.09 16.30
C ASN A 43 -63.80 -39.90 17.36
N HIS A 44 -64.18 -41.15 17.59
CA HIS A 44 -63.48 -42.07 18.48
C HIS A 44 -62.58 -43.03 17.70
N TRP A 45 -61.49 -43.46 18.32
CA TRP A 45 -60.57 -44.46 17.76
C TRP A 45 -61.09 -45.88 18.07
N ILE A 46 -61.98 -46.40 17.22
CA ILE A 46 -62.70 -47.66 17.46
C ILE A 46 -62.17 -48.77 16.57
N VAL A 47 -61.57 -49.79 17.18
CA VAL A 47 -60.96 -50.92 16.46
C VAL A 47 -61.94 -52.06 16.26
N LYS A 48 -62.72 -52.45 17.28
CA LYS A 48 -63.58 -53.66 17.23
C LYS A 48 -65.07 -53.38 17.38
N ASP A 49 -65.47 -52.39 18.17
CA ASP A 49 -66.90 -52.14 18.45
C ASP A 49 -67.68 -51.79 17.18
N LEU A 50 -68.87 -52.38 17.05
CA LEU A 50 -69.77 -52.14 15.94
C LEU A 50 -70.50 -50.80 16.15
N PRO A 51 -70.92 -50.13 15.07
CA PRO A 51 -71.58 -48.83 15.20
C PRO A 51 -72.85 -48.93 16.05
N SER A 52 -72.88 -48.22 17.19
CA SER A 52 -74.04 -48.11 18.08
C SER A 52 -74.33 -46.64 18.39
N ALA A 53 -75.60 -46.23 18.31
CA ALA A 53 -76.03 -44.85 18.57
C ALA A 53 -75.92 -44.52 20.08
N PRO A 54 -75.51 -43.27 20.45
CA PRO A 54 -75.62 -42.04 19.65
C PRO A 54 -74.36 -41.57 18.89
N ASP A 55 -73.22 -42.29 18.92
CA ASP A 55 -71.89 -41.68 18.63
C ASP A 55 -71.38 -41.78 17.16
N TRP A 56 -72.22 -42.17 16.19
CA TRP A 56 -71.82 -42.42 14.78
C TRP A 56 -72.65 -41.62 13.75
N ILE A 57 -71.99 -41.07 12.71
CA ILE A 57 -72.55 -40.15 11.69
C ILE A 57 -72.29 -40.68 10.27
N ARG A 58 -73.22 -40.49 9.31
CA ARG A 58 -73.07 -40.95 7.91
C ARG A 58 -72.35 -39.94 7.00
N LEU A 59 -71.48 -40.43 6.11
CA LEU A 59 -70.73 -39.70 5.07
C LEU A 59 -71.05 -40.26 3.67
N ASP A 60 -71.63 -39.43 2.81
CA ASP A 60 -72.12 -39.90 1.50
C ASP A 60 -71.02 -40.03 0.44
N THR A 61 -70.09 -39.07 0.34
CA THR A 61 -68.95 -39.12 -0.59
C THR A 61 -67.70 -38.49 0.03
N LEU A 62 -66.54 -39.08 -0.24
CA LEU A 62 -65.25 -38.44 0.05
C LEU A 62 -65.15 -37.10 -0.73
N PRO A 63 -64.49 -36.05 -0.19
CA PRO A 63 -63.60 -36.04 0.98
C PRO A 63 -64.27 -36.11 2.36
N LEU A 64 -63.50 -36.59 3.35
CA LEU A 64 -63.87 -36.62 4.77
C LEU A 64 -64.11 -35.20 5.33
N LYS A 65 -63.44 -34.20 4.78
CA LYS A 65 -63.63 -32.78 5.16
C LYS A 65 -65.09 -32.34 5.15
N ASN A 66 -65.93 -32.90 4.27
CA ASN A 66 -67.35 -32.55 4.14
C ASN A 66 -68.19 -32.79 5.41
N VAL A 67 -67.76 -33.69 6.29
CA VAL A 67 -68.49 -34.03 7.53
C VAL A 67 -67.69 -33.66 8.79
N SER A 68 -66.47 -33.16 8.61
CA SER A 68 -65.56 -32.82 9.72
C SER A 68 -66.11 -31.78 10.70
N ASP A 69 -66.90 -30.80 10.23
CA ASP A 69 -67.51 -29.77 11.08
C ASP A 69 -68.57 -30.32 12.05
N LYS A 70 -69.11 -31.52 11.79
CA LYS A 70 -70.13 -32.17 12.63
C LYS A 70 -69.54 -33.05 13.74
N LEU A 71 -68.23 -33.28 13.71
CA LEU A 71 -67.52 -34.09 14.70
C LEU A 71 -66.91 -33.15 15.74
N SER A 72 -67.26 -33.33 17.01
CA SER A 72 -66.70 -32.52 18.10
C SER A 72 -65.28 -32.98 18.43
N PHE A 73 -64.34 -32.04 18.44
CA PHE A 73 -62.95 -32.31 18.77
C PHE A 73 -62.49 -31.38 19.90
N ASP A 74 -61.69 -31.90 20.81
CA ASP A 74 -61.03 -31.11 21.85
C ASP A 74 -59.87 -30.33 21.21
N GLU A 75 -59.84 -29.00 21.38
CA GLU A 75 -58.96 -28.08 20.63
C GLU A 75 -57.46 -28.37 20.81
N ASN A 76 -57.08 -28.98 21.95
CA ASN A 76 -55.68 -29.22 22.30
C ASN A 76 -55.29 -30.72 22.28
N LYS A 77 -56.15 -31.62 21.76
CA LYS A 77 -55.85 -33.05 21.65
C LYS A 77 -55.84 -33.53 20.21
N LEU A 78 -55.22 -34.70 20.00
CA LEU A 78 -55.24 -35.40 18.73
C LEU A 78 -56.67 -35.66 18.27
N ARG A 79 -56.93 -35.39 16.99
CA ARG A 79 -58.21 -35.67 16.35
C ARG A 79 -58.16 -37.06 15.75
N TYR A 80 -59.08 -37.90 16.20
CA TYR A 80 -59.23 -39.26 15.74
C TYR A 80 -60.51 -39.38 14.95
N VAL A 81 -60.46 -40.07 13.81
CA VAL A 81 -61.63 -40.38 13.01
C VAL A 81 -61.57 -41.82 12.56
N THR A 82 -62.64 -42.57 12.84
CA THR A 82 -62.82 -43.93 12.33
C THR A 82 -63.89 -43.90 11.25
N LEU A 83 -63.51 -44.30 10.03
CA LEU A 83 -64.43 -44.58 8.93
C LEU A 83 -64.70 -46.07 8.87
N HIS A 84 -65.96 -46.48 8.84
CA HIS A 84 -66.41 -47.86 8.72
C HIS A 84 -67.35 -48.02 7.52
N LYS A 85 -67.10 -49.03 6.70
CA LYS A 85 -67.99 -49.40 5.60
C LYS A 85 -68.05 -50.93 5.50
N THR A 86 -69.25 -51.45 5.26
CA THR A 86 -69.44 -52.85 4.91
C THR A 86 -69.66 -52.99 3.41
N PHE A 87 -69.17 -54.09 2.83
CA PHE A 87 -69.33 -54.40 1.41
C PHE A 87 -69.46 -55.91 1.24
N LEU A 88 -70.09 -56.32 0.15
CA LEU A 88 -70.35 -57.73 -0.15
C LEU A 88 -69.33 -58.22 -1.18
N ILE A 89 -68.81 -59.43 -0.98
CA ILE A 89 -67.97 -60.12 -1.95
C ILE A 89 -68.67 -61.41 -2.36
N SER A 90 -68.83 -61.63 -3.66
CA SER A 90 -69.43 -62.85 -4.19
C SER A 90 -68.42 -64.01 -4.24
N GLY A 91 -68.90 -65.25 -4.25
CA GLY A 91 -68.03 -66.42 -4.41
C GLY A 91 -67.26 -66.45 -5.73
N LYS A 92 -67.74 -65.71 -6.75
CA LYS A 92 -67.09 -65.56 -8.05
C LYS A 92 -65.92 -64.57 -8.00
N ASP A 93 -66.09 -63.43 -7.32
CA ASP A 93 -65.00 -62.47 -7.09
C ASP A 93 -63.82 -63.16 -6.37
N ILE A 94 -64.10 -64.02 -5.37
CA ILE A 94 -63.05 -64.77 -4.66
C ILE A 94 -62.33 -65.81 -5.54
N GLN A 95 -62.94 -66.31 -6.61
CA GLN A 95 -62.21 -67.16 -7.57
C GLN A 95 -61.20 -66.34 -8.38
N GLU A 96 -61.53 -65.10 -8.76
CA GLU A 96 -60.62 -64.26 -9.56
C GLU A 96 -59.31 -63.93 -8.82
N THR A 97 -59.34 -63.91 -7.49
CA THR A 97 -58.14 -63.77 -6.66
C THR A 97 -57.10 -64.90 -6.83
N GLU A 98 -57.42 -66.00 -7.52
CA GLU A 98 -56.46 -67.05 -7.86
C GLU A 98 -55.53 -66.67 -9.00
N ALA A 99 -55.93 -65.76 -9.90
CA ALA A 99 -55.15 -65.32 -11.05
C ALA A 99 -54.43 -63.99 -10.81
N ASP A 100 -55.13 -63.02 -10.23
CA ASP A 100 -54.56 -61.72 -9.85
C ASP A 100 -55.14 -61.32 -8.49
N ALA A 101 -54.24 -61.02 -7.55
CA ALA A 101 -54.64 -60.67 -6.19
C ALA A 101 -55.40 -59.33 -6.20
N PHE A 102 -56.35 -59.18 -5.28
CA PHE A 102 -56.97 -57.88 -5.08
C PHE A 102 -55.96 -56.92 -4.44
N SER A 103 -56.06 -55.66 -4.83
CA SER A 103 -55.35 -54.57 -4.20
C SER A 103 -56.27 -53.39 -3.97
N LEU A 104 -56.06 -52.74 -2.84
CA LEU A 104 -56.69 -51.48 -2.48
C LEU A 104 -55.84 -50.34 -3.03
N HIS A 105 -56.41 -49.51 -3.90
CA HIS A 105 -55.86 -48.21 -4.26
C HIS A 105 -56.53 -47.13 -3.42
N VAL A 106 -55.71 -46.33 -2.74
CA VAL A 106 -56.14 -45.09 -2.09
C VAL A 106 -55.33 -43.91 -2.65
N PRO A 107 -55.96 -42.91 -3.29
CA PRO A 107 -55.25 -41.83 -3.97
C PRO A 107 -54.47 -40.96 -2.99
N TYR A 108 -55.08 -40.69 -1.84
CA TYR A 108 -54.54 -39.86 -0.78
C TYR A 108 -55.15 -40.21 0.58
N ILE A 109 -54.29 -40.38 1.59
CA ILE A 109 -54.66 -40.41 3.01
C ILE A 109 -53.73 -39.47 3.76
N SER A 110 -54.29 -38.61 4.62
CA SER A 110 -53.49 -37.67 5.41
C SER A 110 -52.88 -38.31 6.65
N ASN A 111 -51.72 -37.77 7.05
CA ASN A 111 -51.08 -37.97 8.35
C ASN A 111 -50.94 -39.45 8.76
N VAL A 112 -51.46 -39.85 9.91
CA VAL A 112 -51.35 -41.23 10.43
C VAL A 112 -52.63 -41.98 10.12
N PHE A 113 -52.50 -43.19 9.56
CA PHE A 113 -53.65 -44.03 9.29
C PHE A 113 -53.40 -45.51 9.58
N GLU A 114 -54.47 -46.21 9.95
CA GLU A 114 -54.53 -47.67 10.00
C GLU A 114 -55.75 -48.17 9.22
N ILE A 115 -55.55 -49.23 8.45
CA ILE A 115 -56.61 -49.84 7.63
C ILE A 115 -56.80 -51.27 8.10
N TYR A 116 -58.04 -51.60 8.45
CA TYR A 116 -58.45 -52.93 8.89
C TYR A 116 -59.48 -53.50 7.95
N LEU A 117 -59.38 -54.80 7.70
CA LEU A 117 -60.31 -55.59 6.92
C LEU A 117 -60.79 -56.75 7.79
N ASN A 118 -62.11 -56.84 8.00
CA ASN A 118 -62.73 -57.87 8.85
C ASN A 118 -62.11 -58.02 10.25
N GLY A 119 -61.67 -56.90 10.84
CA GLY A 119 -61.03 -56.84 12.15
C GLY A 119 -59.53 -57.10 12.18
N GLU A 120 -58.92 -57.52 11.06
CA GLU A 120 -57.47 -57.72 10.92
C GLU A 120 -56.80 -56.52 10.23
N ARG A 121 -55.61 -56.12 10.68
CA ARG A 121 -54.92 -54.93 10.16
C ARG A 121 -54.19 -55.25 8.86
N ILE A 122 -54.54 -54.57 7.75
CA ILE A 122 -53.93 -54.79 6.43
C ILE A 122 -52.86 -53.76 6.05
N ASN A 123 -52.94 -52.55 6.59
CA ASN A 123 -51.91 -51.53 6.38
C ASN A 123 -51.93 -50.50 7.51
N ALA A 124 -50.78 -49.90 7.79
CA ALA A 124 -50.67 -48.76 8.68
C ALA A 124 -49.48 -47.91 8.23
N SER A 125 -49.64 -46.59 8.32
CA SER A 125 -48.56 -45.65 8.00
C SER A 125 -48.60 -44.45 8.95
N GLY A 126 -47.41 -44.00 9.35
CA GLY A 126 -47.23 -42.97 10.38
C GLY A 126 -47.09 -43.52 11.80
N LYS A 127 -46.74 -42.65 12.75
CA LYS A 127 -46.46 -43.03 14.15
C LYS A 127 -46.93 -41.96 15.13
N ILE A 128 -47.58 -42.40 16.21
CA ILE A 128 -48.06 -41.57 17.32
C ILE A 128 -47.29 -41.95 18.59
N GLU A 129 -46.70 -40.96 19.27
CA GLU A 129 -46.02 -41.14 20.56
C GLU A 129 -46.39 -39.99 21.51
N ASN A 130 -46.61 -40.30 22.79
CA ASN A 130 -46.94 -39.33 23.84
C ASN A 130 -48.05 -38.31 23.47
N GLY A 131 -49.07 -38.77 22.71
CA GLY A 131 -50.19 -37.94 22.30
C GLY A 131 -49.87 -36.94 21.18
N ARG A 132 -48.79 -37.14 20.42
CA ARG A 132 -48.42 -36.33 19.24
C ARG A 132 -48.03 -37.21 18.06
N ILE A 133 -48.20 -36.69 16.84
CA ILE A 133 -47.77 -37.35 15.62
C ILE A 133 -46.28 -37.07 15.43
N VAL A 134 -45.45 -38.10 15.59
CA VAL A 134 -44.00 -37.98 15.43
C VAL A 134 -43.55 -38.31 14.01
N ARG A 135 -44.38 -39.01 13.23
CA ARG A 135 -44.10 -39.31 11.82
C ARG A 135 -45.39 -39.36 11.01
N SER A 136 -45.46 -38.59 9.92
CA SER A 136 -46.57 -38.63 8.97
C SER A 136 -46.41 -39.79 8.00
N GLY A 137 -47.53 -40.44 7.69
CA GLY A 137 -47.63 -41.55 6.76
C GLY A 137 -48.13 -41.17 5.36
N TYR A 138 -48.25 -39.87 5.06
CA TYR A 138 -48.79 -39.36 3.81
C TYR A 138 -47.99 -39.84 2.58
N ARG A 139 -48.71 -40.37 1.57
CA ARG A 139 -48.18 -40.72 0.23
C ARG A 139 -49.26 -40.53 -0.84
N ARG A 140 -48.86 -40.15 -2.06
CA ARG A 140 -49.75 -40.13 -3.24
C ARG A 140 -49.80 -41.51 -3.88
N HIS A 141 -50.99 -41.96 -4.28
CA HIS A 141 -51.24 -43.26 -4.92
C HIS A 141 -50.73 -44.45 -4.10
N ILE A 142 -51.41 -44.69 -2.98
CA ILE A 142 -51.13 -45.84 -2.12
C ILE A 142 -51.79 -47.08 -2.74
N ILE A 143 -51.02 -48.13 -3.00
CA ILE A 143 -51.50 -49.39 -3.55
C ILE A 143 -51.13 -50.50 -2.55
N ILE A 144 -52.14 -51.21 -2.04
CA ILE A 144 -51.99 -52.20 -0.97
C ILE A 144 -52.52 -53.55 -1.47
N PRO A 145 -51.67 -54.59 -1.61
CA PRO A 145 -52.17 -55.92 -1.93
C PRO A 145 -52.96 -56.50 -0.75
N ILE A 146 -54.08 -57.16 -1.02
CA ILE A 146 -54.98 -57.75 -0.01
C ILE A 146 -54.81 -59.27 -0.01
N ASP A 147 -54.57 -59.86 1.16
CA ASP A 147 -54.50 -61.32 1.34
C ASP A 147 -55.89 -61.96 1.17
N ARG A 148 -55.98 -62.97 0.31
CA ARG A 148 -57.21 -63.73 0.01
C ARG A 148 -57.86 -64.31 1.28
N ASN A 149 -57.06 -64.75 2.25
CA ASN A 149 -57.57 -65.42 3.46
C ASN A 149 -58.34 -64.49 4.40
N LEU A 150 -58.11 -63.18 4.30
CA LEU A 150 -58.81 -62.18 5.10
C LEU A 150 -60.19 -61.85 4.54
N ILE A 151 -60.47 -62.24 3.29
CA ILE A 151 -61.72 -61.96 2.60
C ILE A 151 -62.69 -63.13 2.81
N ARG A 152 -63.93 -62.82 3.20
CA ARG A 152 -65.01 -63.80 3.41
C ARG A 152 -66.03 -63.72 2.27
N VAL A 153 -66.57 -64.86 1.83
CA VAL A 153 -67.74 -64.84 0.93
C VAL A 153 -68.93 -64.24 1.69
N GLY A 154 -69.62 -63.27 1.10
CA GLY A 154 -70.72 -62.55 1.75
C GLY A 154 -70.26 -61.21 2.32
N GLN A 155 -70.70 -60.88 3.54
CA GLN A 155 -70.47 -59.56 4.14
C GLN A 155 -69.07 -59.43 4.72
N ASN A 156 -68.37 -58.38 4.26
CA ASN A 156 -67.06 -57.95 4.74
C ASN A 156 -67.16 -56.51 5.25
N GLU A 157 -66.17 -56.11 6.03
CA GLU A 157 -66.04 -54.74 6.50
C GLU A 157 -64.62 -54.21 6.32
N ILE A 158 -64.54 -52.93 5.97
CA ILE A 158 -63.30 -52.16 5.98
C ILE A 158 -63.42 -51.00 6.95
N ARG A 159 -62.36 -50.79 7.72
CA ARG A 159 -62.22 -49.64 8.61
C ARG A 159 -60.96 -48.88 8.24
N ILE A 160 -61.09 -47.57 8.13
CA ILE A 160 -59.95 -46.66 7.96
C ILE A 160 -59.95 -45.73 9.17
N LEU A 161 -58.93 -45.87 10.00
CA LEU A 161 -58.72 -45.03 11.16
C LEU A 161 -57.69 -44.00 10.77
N VAL A 162 -57.99 -42.72 10.97
CA VAL A 162 -57.11 -41.60 10.63
C VAL A 162 -56.94 -40.70 11.83
N ALA A 163 -55.70 -40.28 12.09
CA ALA A 163 -55.36 -39.33 13.14
C ALA A 163 -54.64 -38.11 12.59
N ALA A 164 -54.97 -36.94 13.11
CA ALA A 164 -54.34 -35.67 12.75
C ALA A 164 -54.15 -34.76 13.97
N GLU A 165 -53.09 -33.94 13.94
CA GLU A 165 -52.93 -32.86 14.92
C GLU A 165 -53.90 -31.70 14.65
N PRO A 166 -54.24 -30.88 15.66
CA PRO A 166 -55.01 -29.66 15.47
C PRO A 166 -54.37 -28.74 14.41
N GLY A 167 -55.15 -28.32 13.42
CA GLY A 167 -54.67 -27.48 12.30
C GLY A 167 -54.00 -28.24 11.14
N GLU A 168 -53.73 -29.53 11.29
CA GLU A 168 -53.31 -30.38 10.17
C GLU A 168 -54.50 -30.90 9.35
N GLU A 169 -54.23 -31.31 8.11
CA GLU A 169 -55.24 -31.85 7.21
C GLU A 169 -55.70 -33.22 7.71
N LEU A 170 -57.00 -33.38 7.99
CA LEU A 170 -57.62 -34.64 8.41
C LEU A 170 -58.56 -35.07 7.30
N ASP A 171 -58.03 -35.82 6.33
CA ASP A 171 -58.79 -36.12 5.12
C ASP A 171 -58.38 -37.42 4.42
N VAL A 172 -59.36 -38.01 3.75
CA VAL A 172 -59.22 -39.12 2.79
C VAL A 172 -59.92 -38.64 1.54
N TYR A 173 -59.18 -38.30 0.49
CA TYR A 173 -59.75 -37.59 -0.65
C TYR A 173 -59.14 -37.94 -2.01
N LEU A 174 -59.83 -37.49 -3.05
CA LEU A 174 -59.37 -37.58 -4.42
C LEU A 174 -58.55 -36.33 -4.77
N LEU A 175 -57.24 -36.46 -5.00
CA LEU A 175 -56.43 -35.36 -5.50
C LEU A 175 -57.00 -34.82 -6.82
N PHE A 176 -56.96 -33.49 -7.01
CA PHE A 176 -57.30 -32.83 -8.27
C PHE A 176 -56.25 -33.16 -9.34
N ASN A 177 -56.30 -34.40 -9.83
CA ASN A 177 -55.82 -34.93 -11.10
C ASN A 177 -55.72 -36.47 -11.14
N ASP A 178 -56.31 -37.22 -10.19
CA ASP A 178 -55.94 -38.64 -10.05
C ASP A 178 -57.07 -39.66 -9.88
N ILE A 179 -56.69 -40.89 -10.21
CA ILE A 179 -57.43 -42.16 -10.23
C ILE A 179 -58.18 -42.39 -8.89
N PRO A 180 -59.42 -42.93 -8.88
CA PRO A 180 -60.26 -43.01 -7.67
C PRO A 180 -59.86 -44.09 -6.64
N ALA A 181 -60.36 -43.95 -5.40
CA ALA A 181 -60.21 -44.95 -4.34
C ALA A 181 -61.08 -46.18 -4.63
N LYS A 182 -60.44 -47.34 -4.80
CA LYS A 182 -61.10 -48.58 -5.21
C LYS A 182 -60.35 -49.82 -4.75
N ILE A 183 -61.06 -50.94 -4.56
CA ILE A 183 -60.43 -52.27 -4.56
C ILE A 183 -60.58 -52.85 -5.96
N ASP A 184 -59.48 -53.26 -6.56
CA ASP A 184 -59.39 -53.77 -7.93
C ASP A 184 -58.21 -54.75 -8.06
N LEU A 185 -58.00 -55.31 -9.25
CA LEU A 185 -56.86 -56.21 -9.54
C LEU A 185 -55.51 -55.49 -9.38
N ALA A 186 -54.47 -56.20 -8.90
CA ALA A 186 -53.18 -55.60 -8.59
C ALA A 186 -52.42 -55.06 -9.82
N SER A 187 -52.48 -55.76 -10.95
CA SER A 187 -51.79 -55.37 -12.18
C SER A 187 -52.25 -54.03 -12.76
N GLU A 188 -53.56 -53.74 -12.71
CA GLU A 188 -54.10 -52.47 -13.21
C GLU A 188 -53.72 -51.29 -12.32
N ASN A 189 -53.69 -51.47 -11.01
CA ASN A 189 -53.21 -50.43 -10.10
C ASN A 189 -51.70 -50.14 -10.30
N GLN A 190 -50.88 -51.11 -10.74
CA GLN A 190 -49.43 -50.94 -10.88
C GLN A 190 -48.99 -50.00 -12.02
N LYS A 191 -49.75 -49.88 -13.11
CA LYS A 191 -49.43 -49.00 -14.26
C LYS A 191 -49.27 -47.53 -13.89
N ILE A 192 -49.83 -47.12 -12.76
CA ILE A 192 -49.73 -45.76 -12.20
C ILE A 192 -48.26 -45.37 -11.95
N ASN A 193 -47.35 -46.33 -11.81
CA ASN A 193 -45.94 -46.09 -11.46
C ASN A 193 -44.97 -45.98 -12.66
N GLU A 194 -45.41 -46.10 -13.92
CA GLU A 194 -44.51 -46.16 -15.10
C GLU A 194 -44.45 -44.85 -15.93
N GLU A 195 -43.36 -44.04 -15.84
CA GLU A 195 -43.25 -42.66 -16.40
C GLU A 195 -42.08 -42.38 -17.39
N TYR A 196 -41.79 -43.26 -18.36
CA TYR A 196 -40.55 -43.21 -19.20
C TYR A 196 -40.25 -41.92 -19.98
N LEU A 197 -41.23 -41.32 -20.69
CA LEU A 197 -41.00 -40.12 -21.52
C LEU A 197 -40.55 -38.93 -20.67
N THR A 198 -41.04 -38.83 -19.44
CA THR A 198 -40.63 -37.82 -18.48
C THR A 198 -39.12 -37.92 -18.26
N TYR A 199 -38.63 -39.10 -17.90
CA TYR A 199 -37.22 -39.30 -17.56
C TYR A 199 -36.24 -38.97 -18.70
N MET A 200 -36.60 -39.25 -19.95
CA MET A 200 -35.76 -38.89 -21.11
C MET A 200 -35.56 -37.37 -21.24
N LEU A 201 -36.63 -36.59 -21.05
CA LEU A 201 -36.55 -35.13 -21.10
C LEU A 201 -35.73 -34.59 -19.92
N LEU A 202 -35.86 -35.18 -18.73
CA LEU A 202 -35.11 -34.75 -17.55
C LEU A 202 -33.60 -34.91 -17.75
N PHE A 203 -33.18 -36.03 -18.34
CA PHE A 203 -31.77 -36.26 -18.65
C PHE A 203 -31.22 -35.22 -19.63
N LEU A 204 -31.95 -34.94 -20.71
CA LEU A 204 -31.56 -33.91 -21.69
C LEU A 204 -31.37 -32.54 -21.02
N TYR A 205 -32.30 -32.14 -20.16
CA TYR A 205 -32.26 -30.84 -19.48
C TYR A 205 -31.13 -30.74 -18.47
N PHE A 206 -30.86 -31.82 -17.74
CA PHE A 206 -29.71 -31.89 -16.86
C PHE A 206 -28.40 -31.75 -17.65
N PHE A 207 -28.25 -32.49 -18.75
CA PHE A 207 -27.03 -32.47 -19.57
C PHE A 207 -26.78 -31.08 -20.18
N VAL A 208 -27.81 -30.45 -20.74
CA VAL A 208 -27.73 -29.08 -21.29
C VAL A 208 -27.32 -28.09 -20.19
N GLY A 209 -27.86 -28.24 -18.98
CA GLY A 209 -27.47 -27.43 -17.83
C GLY A 209 -25.99 -27.58 -17.46
N VAL A 210 -25.49 -28.82 -17.37
CA VAL A 210 -24.07 -29.10 -17.09
C VAL A 210 -23.16 -28.49 -18.16
N TYR A 211 -23.53 -28.61 -19.44
CA TYR A 211 -22.76 -28.04 -20.55
C TYR A 211 -22.57 -26.52 -20.43
N HIS A 212 -23.64 -25.78 -20.11
CA HIS A 212 -23.53 -24.34 -19.87
C HIS A 212 -22.77 -24.01 -18.57
N GLY A 213 -22.86 -24.86 -17.54
CA GLY A 213 -22.05 -24.74 -16.33
C GLY A 213 -20.55 -24.84 -16.61
N LEU A 214 -20.13 -25.78 -17.48
CA LEU A 214 -18.73 -25.91 -17.90
C LEU A 214 -18.24 -24.67 -18.68
N PHE A 215 -19.10 -24.09 -19.54
CA PHE A 215 -18.76 -22.84 -20.21
C PHE A 215 -18.56 -21.70 -19.24
N TYR A 216 -19.42 -21.58 -18.22
CA TYR A 216 -19.24 -20.58 -17.18
C TYR A 216 -17.92 -20.78 -16.42
N LEU A 217 -17.56 -22.02 -16.07
CA LEU A 217 -16.29 -22.31 -15.39
C LEU A 217 -15.08 -21.84 -16.21
N LYS A 218 -15.11 -22.03 -17.53
CA LYS A 218 -14.05 -21.56 -18.45
C LYS A 218 -14.13 -20.06 -18.75
N ARG A 219 -15.32 -19.45 -18.71
CA ARG A 219 -15.57 -18.05 -19.06
C ARG A 219 -16.48 -17.39 -18.02
N ARG A 220 -15.92 -17.10 -16.84
CA ARG A 220 -16.69 -16.55 -15.71
C ARG A 220 -17.35 -15.20 -15.98
N ASN A 221 -16.82 -14.41 -16.91
CA ASN A 221 -17.41 -13.13 -17.31
C ASN A 221 -18.74 -13.29 -18.07
N GLU A 222 -19.03 -14.48 -18.60
CA GLU A 222 -20.28 -14.79 -19.27
C GLU A 222 -21.27 -15.43 -18.27
N GLU A 223 -21.63 -14.69 -17.21
CA GLU A 223 -22.48 -15.20 -16.10
C GLU A 223 -23.85 -15.70 -16.54
N TYR A 224 -24.37 -15.24 -17.69
CA TYR A 224 -25.60 -15.76 -18.26
C TYR A 224 -25.55 -17.29 -18.45
N ASN A 225 -24.38 -17.88 -18.71
CA ASN A 225 -24.24 -19.34 -18.82
C ASN A 225 -24.50 -20.03 -17.46
N LEU A 226 -24.13 -19.41 -16.34
CA LEU A 226 -24.45 -19.94 -15.01
C LEU A 226 -25.95 -19.89 -14.75
N TYR A 227 -26.60 -18.75 -15.00
CA TYR A 227 -28.04 -18.63 -14.78
C TYR A 227 -28.84 -19.62 -15.64
N TYR A 228 -28.45 -19.81 -16.91
CA TYR A 228 -29.08 -20.81 -17.77
C TYR A 228 -28.84 -22.25 -17.26
N ALA A 229 -27.62 -22.56 -16.79
CA ALA A 229 -27.29 -23.86 -16.22
C ALA A 229 -28.16 -24.19 -14.99
N LEU A 230 -28.28 -23.24 -14.06
CA LEU A 230 -29.07 -23.39 -12.85
C LEU A 230 -30.57 -23.51 -13.15
N PHE A 231 -31.08 -22.79 -14.15
CA PHE A 231 -32.45 -22.96 -14.64
C PHE A 231 -32.70 -24.38 -15.15
N ALA A 232 -31.85 -24.87 -16.05
CA ALA A 232 -32.02 -26.17 -16.71
C ALA A 232 -31.91 -27.34 -15.72
N ILE A 233 -30.92 -27.29 -14.82
CA ILE A 233 -30.74 -28.31 -13.77
C ILE A 233 -31.89 -28.24 -12.77
N GLY A 234 -32.25 -27.05 -12.30
CA GLY A 234 -33.36 -26.86 -11.35
C GLY A 234 -34.68 -27.41 -11.90
N LEU A 235 -34.98 -27.15 -13.17
CA LEU A 235 -36.18 -27.67 -13.83
C LEU A 235 -36.16 -29.20 -13.93
N SER A 236 -35.02 -29.80 -14.28
CA SER A 236 -34.86 -31.25 -14.32
C SER A 236 -35.09 -31.89 -12.93
N VAL A 237 -34.49 -31.32 -11.89
CA VAL A 237 -34.64 -31.81 -10.50
C VAL A 237 -36.07 -31.64 -10.00
N TYR A 238 -36.72 -30.50 -10.25
CA TYR A 238 -38.11 -30.27 -9.85
C TYR A 238 -39.06 -31.33 -10.41
N MET A 239 -38.88 -31.70 -11.68
CA MET A 239 -39.74 -32.70 -12.31
C MET A 239 -39.58 -34.10 -11.70
N VAL A 240 -38.44 -34.42 -11.05
CA VAL A 240 -38.29 -35.67 -10.28
C VAL A 240 -39.21 -35.66 -9.05
N PHE A 241 -39.35 -34.55 -8.34
CA PHE A 241 -40.28 -34.42 -7.20
C PHE A 241 -41.75 -34.59 -7.60
N ARG A 242 -42.07 -34.33 -8.87
CA ARG A 242 -43.41 -34.50 -9.44
C ARG A 242 -43.69 -35.92 -9.95
N SER A 243 -42.68 -36.80 -9.93
CA SER A 243 -42.75 -38.18 -10.45
C SER A 243 -42.85 -39.21 -9.32
N GLN A 244 -43.28 -40.43 -9.62
CA GLN A 244 -43.34 -41.53 -8.64
C GLN A 244 -41.96 -41.97 -8.12
N ALA A 245 -40.89 -41.63 -8.84
CA ALA A 245 -39.51 -41.96 -8.46
C ALA A 245 -39.10 -41.33 -7.12
N ILE A 246 -39.73 -40.23 -6.69
CA ILE A 246 -39.39 -39.58 -5.42
C ILE A 246 -39.60 -40.50 -4.20
N TYR A 247 -40.57 -41.42 -4.27
CA TYR A 247 -40.87 -42.32 -3.16
C TYR A 247 -39.88 -43.49 -3.02
N LEU A 248 -39.01 -43.73 -4.02
CA LEU A 248 -37.88 -44.66 -3.88
C LEU A 248 -36.83 -44.16 -2.88
N LEU A 249 -36.81 -42.85 -2.60
CA LEU A 249 -35.88 -42.25 -1.65
C LEU A 249 -36.33 -42.40 -0.19
N GLU A 250 -37.53 -42.94 0.06
CA GLU A 250 -38.13 -43.17 1.38
C GLU A 250 -38.05 -41.96 2.34
N LEU A 251 -38.11 -40.75 1.78
CA LEU A 251 -38.01 -39.51 2.54
C LEU A 251 -39.23 -39.31 3.44
N ASP A 252 -39.02 -38.61 4.56
CA ASP A 252 -40.14 -38.11 5.34
C ASP A 252 -41.02 -37.19 4.47
N PRO A 253 -42.35 -37.38 4.42
CA PRO A 253 -43.21 -36.64 3.50
C PRO A 253 -43.19 -35.12 3.68
N TYR A 254 -42.92 -34.64 4.90
CA TYR A 254 -42.81 -33.21 5.17
C TYR A 254 -41.48 -32.65 4.68
N LEU A 255 -40.39 -33.41 4.85
CA LEU A 255 -39.10 -33.06 4.27
C LEU A 255 -39.18 -33.04 2.74
N GLN A 256 -39.81 -34.05 2.13
CA GLN A 256 -40.02 -34.12 0.68
C GLN A 256 -40.75 -32.89 0.14
N SER A 257 -41.86 -32.49 0.76
CA SER A 257 -42.64 -31.32 0.32
C SER A 257 -41.87 -30.00 0.47
N ARG A 258 -41.05 -29.86 1.52
CA ARG A 258 -40.18 -28.68 1.70
C ARG A 258 -39.09 -28.61 0.64
N LEU A 259 -38.49 -29.75 0.30
CA LEU A 259 -37.50 -29.84 -0.77
C LEU A 259 -38.13 -29.55 -2.15
N GLU A 260 -39.31 -30.09 -2.45
CA GLU A 260 -40.06 -29.79 -3.68
C GLU A 260 -40.25 -28.28 -3.84
N TYR A 261 -40.73 -27.59 -2.78
CA TYR A 261 -40.99 -26.15 -2.83
C TYR A 261 -39.70 -25.33 -2.91
N PHE A 262 -38.64 -25.74 -2.22
CA PHE A 262 -37.34 -25.08 -2.35
C PHE A 262 -36.85 -25.10 -3.81
N VAL A 263 -36.88 -26.27 -4.45
CA VAL A 263 -36.41 -26.42 -5.84
C VAL A 263 -37.31 -25.65 -6.80
N VAL A 264 -38.63 -25.73 -6.66
CA VAL A 264 -39.55 -25.02 -7.57
C VAL A 264 -39.46 -23.51 -7.41
N PHE A 265 -39.26 -22.99 -6.19
CA PHE A 265 -39.15 -21.55 -5.98
C PHE A 265 -37.93 -20.96 -6.67
N PHE A 266 -36.79 -21.65 -6.57
CA PHE A 266 -35.55 -21.21 -7.20
C PHE A 266 -35.51 -21.42 -8.70
N THR A 267 -36.25 -22.38 -9.26
CA THR A 267 -36.09 -22.71 -10.67
C THR A 267 -36.42 -21.51 -11.59
N PRO A 268 -37.60 -20.84 -11.52
CA PRO A 268 -37.95 -19.79 -12.47
C PRO A 268 -37.17 -18.49 -12.35
N ILE A 269 -36.62 -18.13 -11.18
CA ILE A 269 -35.86 -16.88 -11.00
C ILE A 269 -34.60 -16.82 -11.87
N TRP A 270 -34.01 -17.97 -12.20
CA TRP A 270 -32.84 -18.02 -13.06
C TRP A 270 -33.12 -17.51 -14.48
N LEU A 271 -34.37 -17.55 -14.95
CA LEU A 271 -34.76 -17.12 -16.29
C LEU A 271 -34.71 -15.58 -16.50
N PRO A 272 -35.30 -14.73 -15.63
CA PRO A 272 -35.11 -13.27 -15.71
C PRO A 272 -33.66 -12.84 -15.46
N LEU A 273 -32.92 -13.52 -14.57
CA LEU A 273 -31.48 -13.26 -14.37
C LEU A 273 -30.68 -13.52 -15.65
N PHE A 274 -30.95 -14.65 -16.30
CA PHE A 274 -30.40 -14.98 -17.60
C PHE A 274 -30.75 -13.91 -18.64
N ALA A 275 -32.03 -13.55 -18.78
CA ALA A 275 -32.48 -12.60 -19.80
C ALA A 275 -31.87 -11.20 -19.61
N ASP A 276 -31.82 -10.69 -18.37
CA ASP A 276 -31.21 -9.40 -18.06
C ASP A 276 -29.70 -9.40 -18.37
N HIS A 277 -28.98 -10.42 -17.90
CA HIS A 277 -27.53 -10.47 -18.14
C HIS A 277 -27.20 -10.71 -19.61
N PHE A 278 -27.98 -11.55 -20.30
CA PHE A 278 -27.75 -11.87 -21.71
C PHE A 278 -28.01 -10.68 -22.63
N PHE A 279 -29.11 -9.93 -22.43
CA PHE A 279 -29.49 -8.84 -23.32
C PHE A 279 -29.01 -7.46 -22.88
N ARG A 280 -28.91 -7.20 -21.57
CA ARG A 280 -28.52 -5.89 -21.04
C ARG A 280 -27.09 -5.88 -20.47
N GLY A 281 -26.43 -7.03 -20.41
CA GLY A 281 -25.07 -7.19 -19.89
C GLY A 281 -24.96 -7.08 -18.36
N LYS A 282 -26.07 -6.85 -17.65
CA LYS A 282 -26.09 -6.73 -16.19
C LYS A 282 -27.44 -7.15 -15.65
N VAL A 283 -27.45 -7.70 -14.43
CA VAL A 283 -28.67 -8.04 -13.73
C VAL A 283 -29.36 -6.78 -13.22
N SER A 284 -30.64 -6.57 -13.58
CA SER A 284 -31.41 -5.42 -13.14
C SER A 284 -31.70 -5.48 -11.63
N ARG A 285 -31.97 -4.32 -11.02
CA ARG A 285 -32.40 -4.27 -9.62
C ARG A 285 -33.71 -5.05 -9.41
N ILE A 286 -34.61 -5.03 -10.39
CA ILE A 286 -35.88 -5.76 -10.37
C ILE A 286 -35.64 -7.27 -10.22
N SER A 287 -34.78 -7.85 -11.07
CA SER A 287 -34.45 -9.29 -10.98
C SER A 287 -33.67 -9.65 -9.72
N LYS A 288 -32.80 -8.75 -9.21
CA LYS A 288 -32.12 -8.96 -7.92
C LYS A 288 -33.09 -8.96 -6.74
N TYR A 289 -34.02 -8.00 -6.69
CA TYR A 289 -35.04 -7.97 -5.64
C TYR A 289 -35.94 -9.21 -5.70
N TYR A 290 -36.27 -9.69 -6.91
CA TYR A 290 -36.99 -10.94 -7.04
C TYR A 290 -36.18 -12.14 -6.55
N LEU A 291 -34.87 -12.20 -6.83
CA LEU A 291 -34.00 -13.23 -6.29
C LEU A 291 -33.95 -13.19 -4.76
N TYR A 292 -33.79 -12.02 -4.15
CA TYR A 292 -33.81 -11.90 -2.69
C TYR A 292 -35.16 -12.32 -2.11
N PHE A 293 -36.27 -11.93 -2.74
CA PHE A 293 -37.60 -12.39 -2.36
C PHE A 293 -37.69 -13.92 -2.42
N VAL A 294 -37.23 -14.55 -3.51
CA VAL A 294 -37.23 -16.01 -3.69
C VAL A 294 -36.34 -16.70 -2.64
N ILE A 295 -35.15 -16.17 -2.36
CA ILE A 295 -34.26 -16.71 -1.32
C ILE A 295 -34.94 -16.67 0.05
N VAL A 296 -35.56 -15.52 0.40
CA VAL A 296 -36.23 -15.36 1.69
C VAL A 296 -37.38 -16.36 1.82
N ILE A 297 -38.28 -16.45 0.84
CA ILE A 297 -39.41 -17.40 0.92
C ILE A 297 -38.93 -18.86 0.93
N ALA A 298 -37.86 -19.19 0.20
CA ALA A 298 -37.34 -20.55 0.12
C ALA A 298 -36.65 -20.99 1.42
N ILE A 299 -35.97 -20.07 2.12
CA ILE A 299 -35.40 -20.34 3.45
C ILE A 299 -36.52 -20.43 4.48
N VAL A 300 -37.44 -19.46 4.50
CA VAL A 300 -38.58 -19.42 5.43
C VAL A 300 -39.42 -20.70 5.31
N GLN A 301 -39.59 -21.24 4.10
CA GLN A 301 -40.33 -22.47 3.82
C GLN A 301 -39.86 -23.70 4.63
N PHE A 302 -38.59 -23.78 5.07
CA PHE A 302 -38.11 -24.91 5.88
C PHE A 302 -38.55 -24.85 7.35
N PHE A 303 -38.80 -23.65 7.89
CA PHE A 303 -39.09 -23.43 9.30
C PHE A 303 -40.58 -23.27 9.59
N VAL A 304 -41.38 -23.27 8.53
CA VAL A 304 -42.79 -22.93 8.58
C VAL A 304 -43.68 -24.18 8.64
N SER A 305 -44.84 -24.04 9.30
CA SER A 305 -45.87 -25.07 9.38
C SER A 305 -46.54 -25.30 8.03
N ARG A 306 -47.12 -26.49 7.84
CA ARG A 306 -47.74 -26.90 6.57
C ARG A 306 -48.80 -25.92 6.05
N SER A 307 -49.66 -25.41 6.94
CA SER A 307 -50.72 -24.45 6.56
C SER A 307 -50.17 -23.14 6.01
N LEU A 308 -49.11 -22.62 6.62
CA LEU A 308 -48.46 -21.39 6.15
C LEU A 308 -47.60 -21.64 4.89
N SER A 309 -47.08 -22.85 4.72
CA SER A 309 -46.35 -23.26 3.51
C SER A 309 -47.22 -23.18 2.23
N ILE A 310 -48.48 -23.59 2.29
CA ILE A 310 -49.41 -23.50 1.13
C ILE A 310 -49.67 -22.03 0.77
N LYS A 311 -49.77 -21.14 1.76
CA LYS A 311 -49.94 -19.69 1.53
C LYS A 311 -48.69 -19.06 0.91
N ILE A 312 -47.50 -19.51 1.30
CA ILE A 312 -46.23 -19.10 0.70
C ILE A 312 -46.17 -19.56 -0.77
N LEU A 313 -46.57 -20.81 -1.06
CA LEU A 313 -46.64 -21.34 -2.42
C LEU A 313 -47.56 -20.50 -3.32
N LEU A 314 -48.76 -20.13 -2.85
CA LEU A 314 -49.67 -19.27 -3.62
C LEU A 314 -49.08 -17.87 -3.88
N SER A 315 -48.43 -17.29 -2.87
CA SER A 315 -47.74 -16.00 -3.00
C SER A 315 -46.63 -16.07 -4.06
N TRP A 316 -45.90 -17.19 -4.09
CA TRP A 316 -44.89 -17.45 -5.11
C TRP A 316 -45.50 -17.64 -6.51
N GLN A 317 -46.58 -18.41 -6.65
CA GLN A 317 -47.27 -18.63 -7.94
C GLN A 317 -47.73 -17.31 -8.59
N ILE A 318 -48.25 -16.38 -7.80
CA ILE A 318 -48.61 -15.05 -8.31
C ILE A 318 -47.36 -14.27 -8.71
N SER A 319 -46.31 -14.30 -7.87
CA SER A 319 -45.06 -13.59 -8.15
C SER A 319 -44.41 -14.06 -9.46
N VAL A 320 -44.35 -15.38 -9.71
CA VAL A 320 -43.69 -15.92 -10.92
C VAL A 320 -44.41 -15.52 -12.20
N LEU A 321 -45.74 -15.37 -12.18
CA LEU A 321 -46.50 -14.86 -13.33
C LEU A 321 -46.23 -13.37 -13.61
N ILE A 322 -46.01 -12.55 -12.57
CA ILE A 322 -45.63 -11.14 -12.75
C ILE A 322 -44.23 -11.04 -13.36
N PHE A 323 -43.26 -11.81 -12.84
CA PHE A 323 -41.89 -11.78 -13.35
C PHE A 323 -41.72 -12.51 -14.70
N ALA A 324 -42.64 -13.42 -15.03
CA ALA A 324 -42.80 -13.96 -16.38
C ALA A 324 -43.07 -12.85 -17.40
N LEU A 325 -44.02 -11.96 -17.13
CA LEU A 325 -44.32 -10.80 -18.00
C LEU A 325 -43.13 -9.84 -18.09
N TYR A 326 -42.43 -9.62 -16.98
CA TYR A 326 -41.19 -8.83 -16.98
C TYR A 326 -40.12 -9.42 -17.91
N THR A 327 -39.96 -10.74 -17.90
CA THR A 327 -38.98 -11.42 -18.76
C THR A 327 -39.37 -11.33 -20.24
N VAL A 328 -40.67 -11.44 -20.56
CA VAL A 328 -41.19 -11.18 -21.92
C VAL A 328 -40.88 -9.75 -22.35
N TYR A 329 -41.07 -8.76 -21.47
CA TYR A 329 -40.75 -7.36 -21.76
C TYR A 329 -39.27 -7.15 -22.07
N ILE A 330 -38.34 -7.73 -21.28
CA ILE A 330 -36.89 -7.63 -21.55
C ILE A 330 -36.57 -8.12 -22.96
N MET A 331 -37.13 -9.27 -23.31
CA MET A 331 -36.83 -9.91 -24.58
C MET A 331 -37.48 -9.18 -25.76
N ALA A 332 -38.73 -8.70 -25.62
CA ALA A 332 -39.39 -7.87 -26.62
C ALA A 332 -38.62 -6.56 -26.86
N ALA A 333 -38.15 -5.91 -25.80
CA ALA A 333 -37.33 -4.70 -25.91
C ALA A 333 -36.01 -4.97 -26.66
N ALA A 334 -35.37 -6.14 -26.42
CA ALA A 334 -34.16 -6.54 -27.14
C ALA A 334 -34.42 -6.82 -28.63
N VAL A 335 -35.58 -7.37 -28.98
CA VAL A 335 -36.00 -7.56 -30.39
C VAL A 335 -36.24 -6.21 -31.07
N VAL A 336 -36.93 -5.27 -30.41
CA VAL A 336 -37.17 -3.92 -30.93
C VAL A 336 -35.87 -3.15 -31.13
N ALA A 337 -34.88 -3.36 -30.26
CA ALA A 337 -33.52 -2.82 -30.42
C ALA A 337 -32.72 -3.45 -31.59
N LYS A 338 -33.39 -4.21 -32.49
CA LYS A 338 -32.83 -4.88 -33.67
C LYS A 338 -31.67 -5.83 -33.36
N ASN A 339 -31.65 -6.42 -32.17
CA ASN A 339 -30.68 -7.45 -31.84
C ASN A 339 -31.03 -8.74 -32.60
N LYS A 340 -30.21 -9.10 -33.60
CA LYS A 340 -30.41 -10.29 -34.44
C LYS A 340 -30.45 -11.59 -33.63
N ASP A 341 -29.75 -11.64 -32.50
CA ASP A 341 -29.70 -12.80 -31.62
C ASP A 341 -30.98 -12.90 -30.77
N ALA A 342 -31.57 -11.77 -30.38
CA ALA A 342 -32.83 -11.71 -29.64
C ALA A 342 -34.02 -12.23 -30.45
N TYR A 343 -34.11 -11.86 -31.74
CA TYR A 343 -35.21 -12.31 -32.61
C TYR A 343 -35.30 -13.84 -32.70
N ARG A 344 -34.14 -14.51 -32.81
CA ARG A 344 -34.06 -15.97 -32.93
C ARG A 344 -34.40 -16.67 -31.62
N MET A 345 -34.02 -16.09 -30.48
CA MET A 345 -34.32 -16.65 -29.16
C MET A 345 -35.80 -16.45 -28.76
N PHE A 346 -36.46 -15.41 -29.26
CA PHE A 346 -37.82 -15.02 -28.88
C PHE A 346 -38.85 -16.14 -29.11
N ILE A 347 -38.76 -16.86 -30.22
CA ILE A 347 -39.72 -17.90 -30.59
C ILE A 347 -39.71 -19.04 -29.57
N GLY A 348 -38.54 -19.59 -29.26
CA GLY A 348 -38.41 -20.70 -28.30
C GLY A 348 -38.81 -20.31 -26.88
N PHE A 349 -38.53 -19.06 -26.50
CA PHE A 349 -38.94 -18.54 -25.20
C PHE A 349 -40.44 -18.30 -25.11
N ALA A 350 -41.10 -17.80 -26.16
CA ALA A 350 -42.55 -17.57 -26.16
C ALA A 350 -43.32 -18.87 -25.87
N VAL A 351 -42.89 -19.99 -26.47
CA VAL A 351 -43.48 -21.32 -26.21
C VAL A 351 -43.26 -21.77 -24.77
N LEU A 352 -42.05 -21.56 -24.22
CA LEU A 352 -41.76 -21.83 -22.80
C LEU A 352 -42.67 -21.03 -21.86
N MET A 353 -42.92 -19.76 -22.14
CA MET A 353 -43.77 -18.92 -21.28
C MET A 353 -45.24 -19.34 -21.31
N ILE A 354 -45.76 -19.68 -22.50
CA ILE A 354 -47.15 -20.13 -22.65
C ILE A 354 -47.37 -21.43 -21.87
N THR A 355 -46.48 -22.41 -22.05
CA THR A 355 -46.58 -23.72 -21.38
C THR A 355 -46.38 -23.63 -19.86
N GLY A 356 -45.42 -22.83 -19.39
CA GLY A 356 -45.20 -22.62 -17.96
C GLY A 356 -46.34 -21.87 -17.27
N THR A 357 -46.92 -20.86 -17.93
CA THR A 357 -48.08 -20.14 -17.40
C THR A 357 -49.28 -21.05 -17.25
N TRP A 358 -49.50 -21.95 -18.21
CA TRP A 358 -50.59 -22.94 -18.15
C TRP A 358 -50.48 -23.83 -16.91
N ASP A 359 -49.31 -24.43 -16.67
CA ASP A 359 -49.10 -25.34 -15.55
C ASP A 359 -49.19 -24.63 -14.19
N VAL A 360 -48.67 -23.40 -14.08
CA VAL A 360 -48.78 -22.61 -12.84
C VAL A 360 -50.24 -22.27 -12.54
N LEU A 361 -51.01 -21.84 -13.53
CA LEU A 361 -52.44 -21.54 -13.34
C LEU A 361 -53.23 -22.78 -12.95
N GLY A 362 -53.01 -23.92 -13.62
CA GLY A 362 -53.65 -25.18 -13.26
C GLY A 362 -53.32 -25.67 -11.84
N ALA A 363 -52.10 -25.39 -11.34
CA ALA A 363 -51.69 -25.78 -9.99
C ALA A 363 -52.29 -24.91 -8.87
N THR A 364 -52.83 -23.72 -9.17
CA THR A 364 -53.35 -22.80 -8.15
C THR A 364 -54.74 -23.19 -7.62
N GLY A 365 -55.53 -23.93 -8.41
CA GLY A 365 -56.93 -24.28 -8.08
C GLY A 365 -57.90 -23.08 -8.08
N LEU A 366 -57.46 -21.87 -8.45
CA LEU A 366 -58.31 -20.67 -8.51
C LEU A 366 -59.23 -20.66 -9.74
N LEU A 367 -58.78 -21.28 -10.83
CA LEU A 367 -59.54 -21.47 -12.05
C LEU A 367 -59.79 -22.97 -12.27
N PRO A 368 -60.92 -23.38 -12.88
CA PRO A 368 -61.21 -24.79 -13.18
C PRO A 368 -60.39 -25.29 -14.38
N ILE A 369 -59.07 -25.11 -14.33
CA ILE A 369 -58.11 -25.49 -15.39
C ILE A 369 -57.24 -26.63 -14.85
N GLN A 370 -57.04 -27.66 -15.68
CA GLN A 370 -56.24 -28.82 -15.32
C GLN A 370 -54.74 -28.54 -15.44
N ASN A 371 -53.97 -29.03 -14.48
CA ASN A 371 -52.51 -29.06 -14.58
C ASN A 371 -52.06 -30.23 -15.48
N LEU A 372 -51.50 -29.93 -16.65
CA LEU A 372 -51.15 -30.91 -17.68
C LEU A 372 -49.64 -31.22 -17.77
N ASN A 373 -48.82 -30.58 -16.93
CA ASN A 373 -47.36 -30.70 -16.95
C ASN A 373 -46.75 -30.42 -18.35
N LEU A 374 -47.18 -29.36 -19.04
CA LEU A 374 -46.73 -28.95 -20.37
C LEU A 374 -45.36 -28.28 -20.40
N LEU A 375 -44.89 -27.73 -19.28
CA LEU A 375 -43.62 -27.01 -19.16
C LEU A 375 -42.43 -27.87 -19.61
N ARG A 376 -42.50 -29.19 -19.40
CA ARG A 376 -41.47 -30.14 -19.86
C ARG A 376 -41.32 -30.19 -21.37
N PHE A 377 -42.30 -29.78 -22.17
CA PHE A 377 -42.17 -29.70 -23.63
C PHE A 377 -41.78 -28.30 -24.10
N GLY A 378 -42.26 -27.24 -23.45
CA GLY A 378 -41.90 -25.87 -23.80
C GLY A 378 -40.43 -25.54 -23.59
N PHE A 379 -39.76 -26.18 -22.62
CA PHE A 379 -38.33 -25.99 -22.42
C PHE A 379 -37.47 -26.52 -23.57
N LEU A 380 -37.87 -27.62 -24.23
CA LEU A 380 -37.16 -28.17 -25.39
C LEU A 380 -37.02 -27.14 -26.52
N THR A 381 -38.09 -26.40 -26.82
CA THR A 381 -38.07 -25.38 -27.87
C THR A 381 -37.15 -24.21 -27.52
N PHE A 382 -37.00 -23.89 -26.23
CA PHE A 382 -36.09 -22.85 -25.77
C PHE A 382 -34.61 -23.28 -25.88
N VAL A 383 -34.30 -24.54 -25.55
CA VAL A 383 -32.96 -25.13 -25.73
C VAL A 383 -32.50 -25.06 -27.19
N LEU A 384 -33.38 -25.37 -28.14
CA LEU A 384 -33.05 -25.28 -29.57
C LEU A 384 -32.78 -23.84 -30.01
N GLY A 385 -33.55 -22.88 -29.50
CA GLY A 385 -33.38 -21.46 -29.83
C GLY A 385 -32.02 -20.89 -29.41
N ILE A 386 -31.56 -21.21 -28.19
CA ILE A 386 -30.27 -20.69 -27.69
C ILE A 386 -29.08 -21.35 -28.40
N ALA A 387 -29.17 -22.61 -28.79
CA ALA A 387 -28.11 -23.32 -29.52
C ALA A 387 -27.77 -22.61 -30.84
N VAL A 388 -28.79 -22.17 -31.59
CA VAL A 388 -28.62 -21.43 -32.84
C VAL A 388 -27.96 -20.06 -32.61
N VAL A 389 -28.33 -19.36 -31.53
CA VAL A 389 -27.75 -18.05 -31.20
C VAL A 389 -26.26 -18.18 -30.87
N LEU A 390 -25.89 -19.17 -30.05
CA LEU A 390 -24.50 -19.38 -29.63
C LEU A 390 -23.58 -19.69 -30.82
N ALA A 391 -24.04 -20.55 -31.75
CA ALA A 391 -23.29 -20.89 -32.96
C ALA A 391 -22.96 -19.65 -33.81
N ASN A 392 -23.93 -18.74 -33.98
CA ASN A 392 -23.71 -17.50 -34.73
C ASN A 392 -22.77 -16.52 -34.03
N ARG A 393 -22.86 -16.43 -32.70
CA ARG A 393 -21.98 -15.58 -31.90
C ARG A 393 -20.52 -16.04 -31.99
N PHE A 394 -20.29 -17.35 -31.95
CA PHE A 394 -18.97 -17.94 -32.11
C PHE A 394 -18.32 -17.54 -33.45
N LEU A 395 -19.06 -17.67 -34.57
CA LEU A 395 -18.56 -17.28 -35.89
C LEU A 395 -18.17 -15.79 -35.99
N ARG A 396 -18.93 -14.89 -35.33
CA ARG A 396 -18.62 -13.46 -35.34
C ARG A 396 -17.35 -13.12 -34.55
N VAL A 397 -17.19 -13.74 -33.37
CA VAL A 397 -16.01 -13.52 -32.52
C VAL A 397 -14.75 -14.01 -33.21
N HIS A 398 -14.80 -15.17 -33.88
CA HIS A 398 -13.64 -15.69 -34.61
C HIS A 398 -13.13 -14.72 -35.69
N ARG A 399 -14.06 -14.13 -36.46
CA ARG A 399 -13.72 -13.13 -37.48
C ARG A 399 -13.13 -11.84 -36.88
N GLN A 400 -13.58 -11.43 -35.68
CA GLN A 400 -13.01 -10.27 -34.98
C GLN A 400 -11.59 -10.52 -34.50
N VAL A 401 -11.29 -11.73 -34.02
CA VAL A 401 -9.93 -12.13 -33.60
C VAL A 401 -8.96 -12.06 -34.78
N GLU A 402 -9.35 -12.55 -35.95
CA GLU A 402 -8.51 -12.46 -37.16
C GLU A 402 -8.16 -11.01 -37.53
N VAL A 403 -9.13 -10.10 -37.51
CA VAL A 403 -8.90 -8.67 -37.81
C VAL A 403 -8.05 -7.99 -36.74
N LEU A 404 -8.27 -8.33 -35.45
CA LEU A 404 -7.52 -7.76 -34.33
C LEU A 404 -6.05 -8.19 -34.38
N ASN A 405 -5.76 -9.44 -34.71
CA ASN A 405 -4.39 -9.95 -34.84
C ASN A 405 -3.62 -9.20 -35.93
N ALA A 406 -4.24 -8.97 -37.10
CA ALA A 406 -3.62 -8.17 -38.17
C ALA A 406 -3.33 -6.72 -37.76
N THR A 407 -4.14 -6.14 -36.85
CA THR A 407 -3.94 -4.76 -36.35
C THR A 407 -2.87 -4.69 -35.25
N LEU A 408 -2.81 -5.70 -34.39
CA LEU A 408 -1.81 -5.81 -33.32
C LEU A 408 -0.40 -5.87 -33.85
N GLU A 409 -0.16 -6.64 -34.92
CA GLU A 409 1.16 -6.77 -35.54
C GLU A 409 1.71 -5.41 -35.98
N LYS A 410 0.89 -4.60 -36.66
CA LYS A 410 1.24 -3.22 -37.03
C LYS A 410 1.54 -2.34 -35.81
N LYS A 411 0.78 -2.48 -34.72
CA LYS A 411 0.96 -1.69 -33.50
C LYS A 411 2.24 -2.08 -32.73
N VAL A 412 2.60 -3.37 -32.76
CA VAL A 412 3.87 -3.87 -32.19
C VAL A 412 5.04 -3.29 -32.97
N GLU A 413 4.97 -3.27 -34.30
CA GLU A 413 6.01 -2.66 -35.14
C GLU A 413 6.17 -1.16 -34.86
N GLU A 414 5.06 -0.41 -34.78
CA GLU A 414 5.08 1.02 -34.42
C GLU A 414 5.68 1.27 -33.03
N ARG A 415 5.28 0.49 -32.00
CA ARG A 415 5.80 0.62 -30.63
C ARG A 415 7.26 0.21 -30.53
N THR A 416 7.68 -0.80 -31.28
CA THR A 416 9.09 -1.24 -31.31
C THR A 416 9.96 -0.13 -31.91
N LYS A 417 9.49 0.51 -32.99
CA LYS A 417 10.17 1.66 -33.61
C LYS A 417 10.22 2.87 -32.67
N GLU A 418 9.13 3.19 -31.99
CA GLU A 418 9.08 4.28 -31.01
C GLU A 418 10.04 4.03 -29.82
N LEU A 419 10.06 2.80 -29.31
CA LEU A 419 10.96 2.39 -28.23
C LEU A 419 12.42 2.48 -28.67
N GLN A 420 12.75 1.97 -29.87
CA GLN A 420 14.09 2.06 -30.42
C GLN A 420 14.52 3.52 -30.61
N ASN A 421 13.64 4.39 -31.11
CA ASN A 421 13.90 5.83 -31.21
C ASN A 421 14.14 6.46 -29.83
N THR A 422 13.35 6.07 -28.82
CA THR A 422 13.49 6.58 -27.44
C THR A 422 14.82 6.13 -26.82
N LEU A 423 15.18 4.86 -27.00
CA LEU A 423 16.42 4.31 -26.48
C LEU A 423 17.65 4.95 -27.14
N SER A 424 17.62 5.10 -28.47
CA SER A 424 18.64 5.86 -29.19
C SER A 424 18.74 7.30 -28.67
N ARG A 425 17.60 7.95 -28.41
CA ARG A 425 17.58 9.31 -27.87
C ARG A 425 18.17 9.41 -26.46
N VAL A 426 17.86 8.46 -25.58
CA VAL A 426 18.44 8.41 -24.23
C VAL A 426 19.95 8.15 -24.29
N GLN A 427 20.38 7.27 -25.19
CA GLN A 427 21.81 6.97 -25.37
C GLN A 427 22.58 8.17 -25.95
N GLU A 428 21.98 8.90 -26.91
CA GLU A 428 22.52 10.18 -27.40
C GLU A 428 22.65 11.21 -26.28
N LEU A 429 21.60 11.41 -25.48
CA LEU A 429 21.59 12.36 -24.37
C LEU A 429 22.63 12.00 -23.31
N LYS A 430 22.76 10.70 -22.97
CA LYS A 430 23.80 10.22 -22.06
C LYS A 430 25.20 10.49 -22.62
N THR A 431 25.42 10.18 -23.91
CA THR A 431 26.70 10.45 -24.56
C THR A 431 27.03 11.94 -24.55
N GLN A 432 26.04 12.80 -24.75
CA GLN A 432 26.20 14.24 -24.67
C GLN A 432 26.54 14.68 -23.23
N GLN A 433 25.82 14.18 -22.23
CA GLN A 433 26.08 14.47 -20.82
C GLN A 433 27.46 13.99 -20.35
N ASP A 434 27.87 12.78 -20.72
CA ASP A 434 29.21 12.26 -20.42
C ASP A 434 30.29 13.08 -21.16
N GLY A 435 29.96 13.64 -22.32
CA GLY A 435 30.78 14.62 -23.02
C GLY A 435 30.92 15.94 -22.23
N ASP A 436 29.83 16.47 -21.68
CA ASP A 436 29.86 17.68 -20.85
C ASP A 436 30.62 17.45 -19.54
N TYR A 437 30.48 16.28 -18.92
CA TYR A 437 31.28 15.87 -17.75
C TYR A 437 32.75 15.75 -18.12
N PHE A 438 33.06 15.16 -19.27
CA PHE A 438 34.44 15.07 -19.76
C PHE A 438 35.06 16.46 -19.94
N LEU A 439 34.35 17.38 -20.61
CA LEU A 439 34.83 18.75 -20.79
C LEU A 439 35.04 19.48 -19.46
N THR A 440 34.12 19.31 -18.50
CA THR A 440 34.25 19.92 -17.16
C THR A 440 35.44 19.34 -16.40
N SER A 441 35.65 18.01 -16.45
CA SER A 441 36.83 17.37 -15.84
C SER A 441 38.14 17.89 -16.44
N LEU A 442 38.18 18.16 -17.75
CA LEU A 442 39.36 18.77 -18.39
C LEU A 442 39.64 20.21 -17.94
N LEU A 443 38.63 20.92 -17.43
CA LEU A 443 38.80 22.26 -16.86
C LEU A 443 39.23 22.18 -15.39
N LEU A 444 38.72 21.21 -14.63
CA LEU A 444 39.06 21.01 -13.23
C LEU A 444 40.47 20.42 -13.01
N ASP A 445 40.85 19.42 -13.79
CA ASP A 445 42.16 18.74 -13.69
C ASP A 445 43.37 19.70 -13.64
N PRO A 446 43.51 20.72 -14.51
CA PRO A 446 44.67 21.62 -14.46
C PRO A 446 44.62 22.65 -13.32
N ILE A 447 43.45 22.83 -12.71
CA ILE A 447 43.23 23.77 -11.60
C ILE A 447 43.48 23.07 -10.26
N SER A 448 43.03 21.82 -10.14
CA SER A 448 43.20 20.98 -8.98
C SER A 448 44.61 20.40 -8.91
N GLY A 449 45.19 20.37 -7.72
CA GLY A 449 46.49 19.75 -7.47
C GLY A 449 47.49 20.65 -6.77
N THR A 450 48.64 20.07 -6.51
CA THR A 450 49.73 20.69 -5.76
C THR A 450 50.78 21.22 -6.72
N ASN A 451 50.87 22.54 -6.84
CA ASN A 451 51.91 23.21 -7.60
C ASN A 451 52.92 23.84 -6.65
N GLY A 452 54.18 23.90 -7.07
CA GLY A 452 55.28 24.46 -6.27
C GLY A 452 56.01 23.40 -5.44
N GLU A 453 57.34 23.43 -5.54
CA GLU A 453 58.25 22.63 -4.72
C GLU A 453 58.78 23.51 -3.58
N SER A 454 58.88 22.96 -2.38
CA SER A 454 59.54 23.59 -1.23
C SER A 454 60.51 22.60 -0.60
N ASP A 455 61.69 23.08 -0.20
CA ASP A 455 62.69 22.26 0.48
C ASP A 455 62.31 21.97 1.94
N LEU A 456 61.48 22.83 2.54
CA LEU A 456 61.11 22.77 3.96
C LEU A 456 59.68 22.23 4.19
N LEU A 457 58.85 22.15 3.14
CA LEU A 457 57.49 21.64 3.21
C LEU A 457 57.29 20.48 2.24
N ASN A 458 56.78 19.37 2.75
CA ASN A 458 56.37 18.23 1.95
C ASN A 458 54.83 18.16 1.91
N ILE A 459 54.25 18.43 0.74
CA ILE A 459 52.81 18.41 0.53
C ILE A 459 52.44 17.21 -0.33
N GLN A 460 51.46 16.45 0.14
CA GLN A 460 50.85 15.35 -0.60
C GLN A 460 49.34 15.55 -0.62
N SER A 461 48.70 15.21 -1.73
CA SER A 461 47.26 15.33 -1.89
C SER A 461 46.66 14.06 -2.46
N TYR A 462 45.42 13.81 -2.10
CA TYR A 462 44.59 12.74 -2.63
C TYR A 462 43.18 13.28 -2.88
N THR A 463 42.60 12.89 -4.01
CA THR A 463 41.25 13.26 -4.40
C THR A 463 40.58 12.05 -5.03
N LYS A 464 39.37 11.73 -4.58
CA LYS A 464 38.53 10.67 -5.12
C LYS A 464 37.12 11.18 -5.22
N GLN A 465 36.59 11.30 -6.43
CA GLN A 465 35.21 11.74 -6.63
C GLN A 465 34.29 10.53 -6.77
N LYS A 466 33.07 10.63 -6.25
CA LYS A 466 32.06 9.58 -6.27
C LYS A 466 31.56 9.29 -7.69
N LYS A 467 31.46 10.31 -8.55
CA LYS A 467 30.94 10.14 -9.91
C LYS A 467 32.05 9.79 -10.89
N GLU A 468 32.12 8.50 -11.21
CA GLU A 468 32.94 7.96 -12.29
C GLU A 468 32.14 7.87 -13.61
N PHE A 469 32.81 8.15 -14.73
CA PHE A 469 32.24 7.99 -16.07
C PHE A 469 33.32 7.64 -17.09
N GLU A 470 32.91 7.08 -18.22
CA GLU A 470 33.80 6.74 -19.32
C GLU A 470 33.35 7.46 -20.59
N PHE A 471 34.24 8.25 -21.18
CA PHE A 471 33.97 8.95 -22.43
C PHE A 471 35.14 8.76 -23.39
N ARG A 472 34.85 8.25 -24.60
CA ARG A 472 35.86 7.95 -25.64
C ARG A 472 37.00 7.06 -25.14
N GLY A 473 36.69 6.04 -24.34
CA GLY A 473 37.67 5.09 -23.80
C GLY A 473 38.54 5.63 -22.65
N LYS A 474 38.29 6.85 -22.18
CA LYS A 474 38.96 7.44 -21.02
C LYS A 474 38.03 7.42 -19.82
N LYS A 475 38.46 6.76 -18.74
CA LYS A 475 37.80 6.83 -17.43
C LYS A 475 38.19 8.13 -16.73
N ARG A 476 37.21 8.85 -16.22
CA ARG A 476 37.35 10.14 -15.53
C ARG A 476 36.40 10.21 -14.35
N GLU A 477 36.70 11.17 -13.47
CA GLU A 477 35.98 11.46 -12.25
C GLU A 477 35.55 12.93 -12.25
N ILE A 478 34.41 13.23 -11.62
CA ILE A 478 33.89 14.60 -11.49
C ILE A 478 33.15 14.75 -10.15
N GLY A 479 33.37 15.83 -9.41
CA GLY A 479 32.67 16.07 -8.15
C GLY A 479 32.97 17.45 -7.56
N GLY A 480 32.52 17.68 -6.33
CA GLY A 480 32.52 18.99 -5.67
C GLY A 480 33.79 19.32 -4.91
N ASP A 481 34.63 18.31 -4.69
CA ASP A 481 35.84 18.42 -3.89
C ASP A 481 37.04 18.92 -4.70
N ILE A 482 37.80 19.86 -4.14
CA ILE A 482 39.00 20.40 -4.78
C ILE A 482 40.08 20.72 -3.76
N ILE A 483 41.33 20.38 -4.11
CA ILE A 483 42.51 20.84 -3.38
C ILE A 483 43.41 21.62 -4.34
N ILE A 484 43.95 22.74 -3.87
CA ILE A 484 44.93 23.52 -4.62
C ILE A 484 46.03 23.93 -3.67
N SER A 485 47.29 23.78 -4.07
CA SER A 485 48.42 24.44 -3.41
C SER A 485 49.32 25.15 -4.42
N ASP A 486 49.92 26.26 -4.02
CA ASP A 486 50.91 27.02 -4.79
C ASP A 486 51.87 27.74 -3.82
N VAL A 487 52.95 28.32 -4.34
CA VAL A 487 53.89 29.15 -3.57
C VAL A 487 53.71 30.61 -3.93
N ILE A 488 53.59 31.47 -2.92
CA ILE A 488 53.49 32.92 -3.09
C ILE A 488 54.52 33.65 -2.23
N PHE A 489 54.92 34.84 -2.68
CA PHE A 489 55.80 35.71 -1.93
C PHE A 489 55.02 36.87 -1.33
N LEU A 490 55.02 36.98 -0.01
CA LEU A 490 54.43 38.10 0.71
C LEU A 490 55.50 38.76 1.56
N GLN A 491 55.66 40.08 1.43
CA GLN A 491 56.63 40.89 2.16
C GLN A 491 58.06 40.34 2.11
N GLY A 492 58.45 39.77 0.96
CA GLY A 492 59.77 39.19 0.72
C GLY A 492 59.98 37.77 1.26
N LYS A 493 58.96 37.15 1.88
CA LYS A 493 59.02 35.79 2.45
C LYS A 493 58.23 34.80 1.60
N SER A 494 58.69 33.55 1.56
CA SER A 494 58.00 32.45 0.88
C SER A 494 56.89 31.87 1.74
N TYR A 495 55.72 31.69 1.15
CA TYR A 495 54.57 31.05 1.76
C TYR A 495 54.02 29.98 0.83
N THR A 496 53.78 28.79 1.36
CA THR A 496 52.97 27.79 0.66
C THR A 496 51.51 28.01 1.00
N VAL A 497 50.72 28.38 0.00
CA VAL A 497 49.28 28.58 0.15
C VAL A 497 48.56 27.28 -0.20
N PHE A 498 47.50 26.97 0.53
CA PHE A 498 46.64 25.84 0.23
C PHE A 498 45.17 26.16 0.42
N VAL A 499 44.34 25.41 -0.29
CA VAL A 499 42.90 25.31 -0.12
C VAL A 499 42.48 23.86 -0.19
N ASN A 500 41.59 23.46 0.70
CA ASN A 500 40.76 22.27 0.54
C ASN A 500 39.31 22.72 0.67
N GLY A 501 38.49 22.45 -0.35
CA GLY A 501 37.09 22.84 -0.36
C GLY A 501 36.18 21.76 -0.89
N ASP A 502 34.97 21.72 -0.34
CA ASP A 502 33.88 20.82 -0.72
C ASP A 502 32.65 21.67 -1.10
N ALA A 503 32.32 21.64 -2.39
CA ALA A 503 31.21 22.40 -2.96
C ALA A 503 29.89 21.64 -2.89
N MET A 504 28.83 22.33 -2.46
CA MET A 504 27.49 21.78 -2.32
C MET A 504 26.95 21.17 -3.62
N GLY A 505 26.48 19.94 -3.51
CA GLY A 505 25.89 19.18 -4.60
C GLY A 505 26.77 18.00 -5.00
N LYS A 506 26.31 17.20 -5.97
CA LYS A 506 27.07 16.04 -6.46
C LYS A 506 27.23 16.12 -7.97
N SER A 507 28.27 15.50 -8.51
CA SER A 507 28.56 15.50 -9.96
C SER A 507 28.73 16.93 -10.53
N ILE A 508 27.96 17.32 -11.55
CA ILE A 508 28.18 18.60 -12.28
C ILE A 508 27.90 19.86 -11.46
N GLN A 509 26.95 19.82 -10.53
CA GLN A 509 26.65 20.99 -9.69
C GLN A 509 27.83 21.27 -8.76
N GLY A 510 28.27 20.24 -8.01
CA GLY A 510 29.47 20.33 -7.17
C GLY A 510 30.70 20.76 -7.99
N ALA A 511 30.93 20.12 -9.14
CA ALA A 511 32.02 20.47 -10.05
C ALA A 511 32.00 21.93 -10.52
N GLY A 512 30.82 22.50 -10.75
CA GLY A 512 30.65 23.91 -11.04
C GLY A 512 31.11 24.80 -9.88
N GLY A 513 30.75 24.45 -8.64
CA GLY A 513 31.22 25.15 -7.43
C GLY A 513 32.73 25.04 -7.23
N ALA A 514 33.29 23.84 -7.38
CA ALA A 514 34.73 23.58 -7.32
C ALA A 514 35.50 24.40 -8.37
N LEU A 515 34.96 24.49 -9.59
CA LEU A 515 35.56 25.25 -10.68
C LEU A 515 35.60 26.75 -10.34
N VAL A 516 34.49 27.31 -9.82
CA VAL A 516 34.43 28.71 -9.42
C VAL A 516 35.43 29.00 -8.29
N LEU A 517 35.46 28.16 -7.25
CA LEU A 517 36.45 28.28 -6.17
C LEU A 517 37.87 28.29 -6.74
N GLY A 518 38.20 27.29 -7.56
CA GLY A 518 39.54 27.11 -8.09
C GLY A 518 40.00 28.24 -9.00
N VAL A 519 39.14 28.71 -9.91
CA VAL A 519 39.45 29.84 -10.81
C VAL A 519 39.67 31.14 -10.03
N VAL A 520 38.79 31.44 -9.06
CA VAL A 520 38.92 32.65 -8.25
C VAL A 520 40.18 32.58 -7.40
N PHE A 521 40.43 31.46 -6.73
CA PHE A 521 41.60 31.27 -5.88
C PHE A 521 42.91 31.35 -6.67
N LEU A 522 43.00 30.68 -7.82
CA LEU A 522 44.15 30.80 -8.71
C LEU A 522 44.32 32.23 -9.24
N SER A 523 43.24 32.95 -9.52
CA SER A 523 43.32 34.37 -9.90
C SER A 523 43.95 35.21 -8.78
N VAL A 524 43.57 34.99 -7.53
CA VAL A 524 44.18 35.66 -6.37
C VAL A 524 45.68 35.33 -6.28
N ILE A 525 46.06 34.06 -6.44
CA ILE A 525 47.46 33.60 -6.45
C ILE A 525 48.26 34.28 -7.57
N LYS A 526 47.79 34.22 -8.83
CA LYS A 526 48.50 34.77 -9.98
C LYS A 526 48.61 36.29 -9.92
N ARG A 527 47.59 36.99 -9.42
CA ARG A 527 47.69 38.44 -9.13
C ARG A 527 48.76 38.74 -8.10
N THR A 528 48.88 37.89 -7.08
CA THR A 528 49.91 38.01 -6.04
C THR A 528 51.31 37.77 -6.60
N GLN A 529 51.48 36.75 -7.44
CA GLN A 529 52.76 36.47 -8.10
C GLN A 529 53.16 37.57 -9.09
N SER A 530 52.19 38.22 -9.74
CA SER A 530 52.47 39.19 -10.83
C SER A 530 52.61 40.64 -10.36
N LYS A 531 51.84 41.07 -9.36
CA LYS A 531 51.72 42.49 -8.96
C LYS A 531 52.30 42.74 -7.57
N GLU A 532 53.16 43.75 -7.48
CA GLU A 532 53.83 44.13 -6.23
C GLU A 532 52.85 44.56 -5.12
N GLU A 533 51.76 45.26 -5.48
CA GLU A 533 50.71 45.69 -4.54
C GLU A 533 50.17 44.52 -3.68
N TYR A 534 50.01 43.34 -4.28
CA TYR A 534 49.52 42.16 -3.60
C TYR A 534 50.61 41.47 -2.77
N ARG A 535 51.88 41.49 -3.25
CA ARG A 535 53.04 40.97 -2.49
C ARG A 535 53.32 41.78 -1.24
N ASN A 536 52.99 43.07 -1.21
CA ASN A 536 53.27 43.93 -0.05
C ASN A 536 52.24 43.75 1.09
N LYS A 537 51.22 42.90 0.92
CA LYS A 537 50.22 42.58 1.95
C LYS A 537 50.76 41.61 2.99
N SER A 538 50.30 41.75 4.24
CA SER A 538 50.56 40.76 5.27
C SER A 538 49.76 39.47 5.01
N PRO A 539 50.21 38.30 5.50
CA PRO A 539 49.49 37.03 5.33
C PRO A 539 48.05 37.08 5.87
N GLU A 540 47.83 37.72 7.03
CA GLU A 540 46.48 37.83 7.62
C GLU A 540 45.54 38.69 6.78
N ARG A 541 46.08 39.76 6.16
CA ARG A 541 45.30 40.63 5.29
C ARG A 541 45.00 39.94 3.96
N TRP A 542 45.99 39.28 3.39
CA TRP A 542 45.86 38.54 2.14
C TRP A 542 44.77 37.46 2.26
N LEU A 543 44.84 36.64 3.32
CA LEU A 543 43.88 35.55 3.54
C LEU A 543 42.46 36.07 3.78
N LYS A 544 42.33 37.16 4.54
CA LYS A 544 41.03 37.81 4.78
C LYS A 544 40.42 38.37 3.50
N GLU A 545 41.21 39.06 2.67
CA GLU A 545 40.72 39.60 1.40
C GLU A 545 40.34 38.47 0.42
N CYS A 546 41.13 37.39 0.38
CA CYS A 546 40.81 36.18 -0.40
C CYS A 546 39.48 35.57 0.02
N PHE A 547 39.24 35.41 1.33
CA PHE A 547 37.97 34.90 1.84
C PHE A 547 36.80 35.80 1.46
N VAL A 548 36.92 37.12 1.64
CA VAL A 548 35.85 38.08 1.31
C VAL A 548 35.52 38.05 -0.19
N GLU A 549 36.53 37.93 -1.06
CA GLU A 549 36.32 37.81 -2.50
C GLU A 549 35.55 36.54 -2.85
N LEU A 550 35.92 35.40 -2.26
CA LEU A 550 35.17 34.15 -2.41
C LEU A 550 33.74 34.26 -1.87
N GLN A 551 33.56 34.81 -0.66
CA GLN A 551 32.24 35.05 -0.06
C GLN A 551 31.34 35.88 -0.96
N SER A 552 31.83 37.02 -1.46
CA SER A 552 31.03 37.91 -2.31
C SER A 552 30.61 37.24 -3.62
N ILE A 553 31.46 36.39 -4.20
CA ILE A 553 31.13 35.67 -5.43
C ILE A 553 30.08 34.59 -5.14
N PHE A 554 30.26 33.80 -4.07
CA PHE A 554 29.32 32.73 -3.75
C PHE A 554 27.97 33.25 -3.20
N GLU A 555 27.94 34.39 -2.51
CA GLU A 555 26.68 35.06 -2.11
C GLU A 555 25.82 35.44 -3.34
N SER A 556 26.44 35.70 -4.49
CA SER A 556 25.73 35.99 -5.74
C SER A 556 24.95 34.79 -6.29
N PHE A 557 25.25 33.56 -5.84
CA PHE A 557 24.48 32.36 -6.15
C PHE A 557 23.19 32.22 -5.33
N ASP A 558 22.90 33.19 -4.46
CA ASP A 558 21.63 33.30 -3.72
C ASP A 558 21.27 32.04 -2.89
N GLY A 559 22.29 31.38 -2.32
CA GLY A 559 22.13 30.14 -1.55
C GLY A 559 21.95 28.87 -2.39
N SER A 560 21.97 28.96 -3.72
CA SER A 560 21.90 27.80 -4.62
C SER A 560 23.20 26.98 -4.65
N MET A 561 24.30 27.59 -4.20
CA MET A 561 25.63 26.99 -4.10
C MET A 561 26.31 27.53 -2.85
N LEU A 562 26.81 26.63 -2.01
CA LEU A 562 27.60 26.93 -0.82
C LEU A 562 28.85 26.05 -0.85
N ILE A 563 29.91 26.50 -0.19
CA ILE A 563 31.17 25.73 -0.17
C ILE A 563 31.76 25.70 1.24
N SER A 564 32.06 24.51 1.74
CA SER A 564 32.89 24.33 2.92
C SER A 564 34.35 24.47 2.51
N VAL A 565 35.18 25.15 3.30
CA VAL A 565 36.58 25.33 2.92
C VAL A 565 37.53 25.53 4.11
N VAL A 566 38.74 25.00 3.99
CA VAL A 566 39.91 25.44 4.76
C VAL A 566 40.87 26.16 3.81
N LEU A 567 41.17 27.41 4.13
CA LEU A 567 42.14 28.25 3.41
C LEU A 567 43.33 28.51 4.32
N GLY A 568 44.55 28.27 3.85
CA GLY A 568 45.74 28.47 4.67
C GLY A 568 47.00 28.90 3.94
N LEU A 569 47.95 29.43 4.71
CA LEU A 569 49.29 29.86 4.31
C LEU A 569 50.28 29.32 5.35
N VAL A 570 51.32 28.62 4.90
CA VAL A 570 52.44 28.23 5.77
C VAL A 570 53.67 29.03 5.37
N GLU A 571 54.22 29.81 6.29
CA GLU A 571 55.52 30.45 6.10
C GLU A 571 56.62 29.39 6.13
N GLU A 572 57.38 29.23 5.04
CA GLU A 572 58.28 28.08 4.87
C GLU A 572 59.43 28.04 5.89
N GLU A 573 60.07 29.19 6.12
CA GLU A 573 61.23 29.29 7.01
C GLU A 573 60.86 29.12 8.48
N THR A 574 59.68 29.64 8.89
CA THR A 574 59.30 29.66 10.29
C THR A 574 58.36 28.53 10.67
N GLY A 575 57.64 27.91 9.72
CA GLY A 575 56.59 26.92 9.98
C GLY A 575 55.31 27.53 10.55
N LEU A 576 55.04 28.81 10.29
CA LEU A 576 53.89 29.52 10.87
C LEU A 576 52.68 29.37 9.94
N LEU A 577 51.64 28.70 10.44
CA LEU A 577 50.38 28.49 9.73
C LEU A 577 49.41 29.64 10.02
N TYR A 578 48.92 30.28 8.98
CA TYR A 578 47.80 31.21 9.00
C TYR A 578 46.64 30.55 8.27
N TYR A 579 45.47 30.41 8.89
CA TYR A 579 44.36 29.72 8.24
C TYR A 579 42.99 30.23 8.70
N VAL A 580 41.96 29.95 7.90
CA VAL A 580 40.56 30.02 8.32
C VAL A 580 39.83 28.75 7.85
N ASN A 581 38.93 28.27 8.70
CA ASN A 581 38.06 27.13 8.43
C ASN A 581 36.60 27.64 8.43
N ALA A 582 35.89 27.41 7.33
CA ALA A 582 34.49 27.77 7.15
C ALA A 582 33.64 26.51 6.97
N GLU A 583 33.12 26.01 8.10
CA GLU A 583 32.28 24.79 8.19
C GLU A 583 32.82 23.59 7.41
N HIS A 584 34.14 23.46 7.33
CA HIS A 584 34.83 22.28 6.81
C HIS A 584 35.29 21.42 8.00
N PRO A 585 35.53 20.12 7.82
CA PRO A 585 36.00 19.26 8.91
C PRO A 585 37.28 19.82 9.58
N TRP A 586 37.42 19.58 10.89
CA TRP A 586 38.52 20.13 11.67
C TRP A 586 39.89 19.66 11.17
N THR A 587 40.86 20.55 11.24
CA THR A 587 42.22 20.27 10.79
C THR A 587 42.92 19.40 11.84
N VAL A 588 43.61 18.35 11.40
CA VAL A 588 44.24 17.37 12.28
C VAL A 588 45.75 17.57 12.29
N LEU A 589 46.33 17.71 13.47
CA LEU A 589 47.76 17.71 13.71
C LEU A 589 48.20 16.33 14.20
N TYR A 590 49.24 15.78 13.60
CA TYR A 590 49.95 14.61 14.08
C TYR A 590 51.35 15.04 14.54
N ARG A 591 51.62 14.85 15.84
CA ARG A 591 52.88 15.21 16.50
C ARG A 591 53.26 14.12 17.51
N ASP A 592 54.52 13.70 17.51
CA ASP A 592 55.09 12.75 18.47
C ASP A 592 54.26 11.46 18.65
N GLY A 593 53.62 10.98 17.57
CA GLY A 593 52.81 9.76 17.61
C GLY A 593 51.33 9.96 17.96
N VAL A 594 50.89 11.19 18.26
CA VAL A 594 49.52 11.50 18.69
C VAL A 594 48.83 12.40 17.67
N ALA A 595 47.57 12.09 17.34
CA ALA A 595 46.73 12.93 16.48
C ALA A 595 45.73 13.75 17.31
N GLY A 596 45.53 15.03 16.95
CA GLY A 596 44.56 15.89 17.61
C GLY A 596 44.09 17.02 16.71
N PHE A 597 42.93 17.59 17.03
CA PHE A 597 42.42 18.76 16.32
C PHE A 597 43.12 20.04 16.78
N ILE A 598 43.37 20.98 15.85
CA ILE A 598 43.93 22.30 16.19
C ILE A 598 42.85 23.36 16.44
N GLU A 599 41.61 23.10 16.02
CA GLU A 599 40.44 23.92 16.30
C GLU A 599 39.68 23.48 17.55
N ASN A 600 39.20 24.45 18.33
CA ASN A 600 38.30 24.19 19.47
C ASN A 600 36.83 24.57 19.17
N GLU A 601 36.59 25.37 18.13
CA GLU A 601 35.28 25.88 17.72
C GLU A 601 35.32 26.35 16.25
N LEU A 602 34.20 26.24 15.53
CA LEU A 602 34.01 26.79 14.19
C LEU A 602 33.15 28.05 14.25
N GLU A 603 33.76 29.21 14.04
CA GLU A 603 33.08 30.52 14.12
C GLU A 603 32.48 30.96 12.78
N LEU A 604 32.90 30.37 11.66
CA LEU A 604 32.53 30.76 10.30
C LEU A 604 31.61 29.72 9.67
N ARG A 605 30.52 30.19 9.05
CA ARG A 605 29.62 29.39 8.19
C ARG A 605 30.25 29.11 6.83
N LYS A 606 29.69 28.15 6.07
CA LYS A 606 30.06 27.89 4.67
C LYS A 606 30.02 29.18 3.84
N ILE A 607 30.99 29.29 2.93
CA ILE A 607 31.09 30.42 2.00
C ILE A 607 29.84 30.46 1.10
N GLY A 608 29.29 31.67 0.91
CA GLY A 608 28.02 31.94 0.21
C GLY A 608 26.83 32.15 1.14
N THR A 609 26.98 31.92 2.44
CA THR A 609 25.91 32.17 3.43
C THR A 609 25.71 33.67 3.64
N LYS A 610 24.49 34.18 3.40
CA LYS A 610 24.18 35.61 3.57
C LYS A 610 24.35 36.06 5.02
N GLY A 611 24.86 37.29 5.19
CA GLY A 611 24.95 37.95 6.50
C GLY A 611 26.27 37.73 7.24
N MET A 612 27.29 37.18 6.58
CA MET A 612 28.65 36.99 7.14
C MET A 612 29.57 38.22 6.98
N GLU A 613 29.04 39.45 6.97
CA GLU A 613 29.80 40.64 6.59
C GLU A 613 30.97 40.99 7.56
N GLY A 614 32.19 40.55 7.20
CA GLY A 614 33.45 41.21 7.56
C GLY A 614 34.06 40.88 8.93
N ASP A 615 33.55 39.88 9.65
CA ASP A 615 34.08 39.41 10.95
C ASP A 615 34.81 38.05 10.83
N ILE A 616 35.72 37.98 9.85
CA ILE A 616 36.60 36.83 9.66
C ILE A 616 37.77 36.91 10.63
N ARG A 617 38.00 35.80 11.33
CA ARG A 617 39.13 35.57 12.23
C ARG A 617 40.15 34.65 11.56
N VAL A 618 41.36 35.15 11.32
CA VAL A 618 42.52 34.38 10.86
C VAL A 618 43.20 33.74 12.06
N ARG A 619 43.21 32.42 12.12
CA ARG A 619 43.89 31.64 13.16
C ARG A 619 45.35 31.48 12.82
N ILE A 620 46.18 31.43 13.86
CA ILE A 620 47.63 31.29 13.73
C ILE A 620 48.08 30.12 14.59
N PHE A 621 48.77 29.18 13.96
CA PHE A 621 49.30 27.99 14.60
C PHE A 621 50.79 27.84 14.26
N SER A 622 51.58 27.34 15.21
CA SER A 622 53.02 27.20 15.08
C SER A 622 53.37 25.71 14.91
N LEU A 623 53.80 25.31 13.71
CA LEU A 623 54.26 23.95 13.43
C LEU A 623 55.66 23.73 13.99
N GLU A 624 55.88 22.58 14.61
CA GLU A 624 57.18 22.08 15.05
C GLU A 624 57.79 21.17 14.00
N LYS A 625 59.10 20.94 14.11
CA LYS A 625 59.83 20.09 13.16
C LYS A 625 59.17 18.70 13.13
N GLU A 626 58.91 18.20 11.93
CA GLU A 626 58.25 16.91 11.65
C GLU A 626 56.74 16.87 11.97
N ASP A 627 56.12 17.99 12.32
CA ASP A 627 54.67 18.07 12.38
C ASP A 627 54.03 17.75 11.04
N VAL A 628 52.95 16.98 11.08
CA VAL A 628 52.12 16.66 9.92
C VAL A 628 50.70 17.19 10.15
N LEU A 629 50.25 18.05 9.24
CA LEU A 629 48.91 18.59 9.21
C LEU A 629 48.06 17.88 8.15
N PHE A 630 46.85 17.46 8.52
CA PHE A 630 45.87 16.88 7.61
C PHE A 630 44.64 17.79 7.46
N VAL A 631 44.28 18.07 6.21
CA VAL A 631 43.08 18.83 5.84
C VAL A 631 42.24 17.99 4.88
N GLY A 632 40.96 17.78 5.16
CA GLY A 632 40.13 16.91 4.33
C GLY A 632 38.65 17.23 4.36
N SER A 633 37.95 16.84 3.29
CA SER A 633 36.49 16.94 3.18
C SER A 633 35.76 15.98 4.10
N ASP A 634 34.44 16.17 4.20
CA ASP A 634 33.53 15.36 5.02
C ASP A 634 33.50 13.89 4.60
N GLY A 635 33.86 13.57 3.36
CA GLY A 635 34.05 12.19 2.90
C GLY A 635 35.01 11.35 3.75
N ARG A 636 35.92 11.98 4.53
CA ARG A 636 36.81 11.28 5.47
C ARG A 636 36.08 10.72 6.70
N ASP A 637 34.95 11.32 7.03
CA ASP A 637 34.11 10.99 8.18
C ASP A 637 32.84 10.22 7.73
N ASP A 638 32.34 10.48 6.51
CA ASP A 638 31.18 9.86 5.83
C ASP A 638 31.45 8.43 5.31
N ILE A 639 31.80 7.53 6.22
CA ILE A 639 32.15 6.13 5.94
C ILE A 639 31.00 5.19 6.31
N VAL A 640 30.59 4.35 5.36
CA VAL A 640 29.55 3.32 5.54
C VAL A 640 30.18 2.07 6.14
N LEU A 641 29.75 1.70 7.35
CA LEU A 641 30.26 0.56 8.12
C LEU A 641 29.47 -0.75 7.86
N GLY A 642 28.33 -0.66 7.19
CA GLY A 642 27.46 -1.80 6.89
C GLY A 642 26.01 -1.38 6.62
N SER A 643 25.12 -2.37 6.54
CA SER A 643 23.66 -2.14 6.46
C SER A 643 22.96 -2.78 7.66
N ASP A 644 21.94 -2.10 8.19
CA ASP A 644 21.08 -2.64 9.24
C ASP A 644 20.17 -3.78 8.68
N LEU A 645 19.44 -4.45 9.58
CA LEU A 645 18.50 -5.53 9.22
C LEU A 645 17.36 -5.07 8.29
N ASN A 646 17.15 -3.75 8.14
CA ASN A 646 16.13 -3.14 7.29
C ASN A 646 16.71 -2.63 5.96
N GLY A 647 18.02 -2.78 5.72
CA GLY A 647 18.71 -2.34 4.52
C GLY A 647 19.14 -0.86 4.53
N ASN A 648 19.03 -0.14 5.65
CA ASN A 648 19.57 1.21 5.77
C ASN A 648 21.09 1.16 6.03
N ARG A 649 21.82 2.08 5.41
CA ARG A 649 23.27 2.21 5.58
C ARG A 649 23.58 2.77 6.98
N HIS A 650 24.45 2.10 7.71
CA HIS A 650 25.01 2.60 8.97
C HIS A 650 26.26 3.43 8.66
N ILE A 651 26.18 4.75 8.89
CA ILE A 651 27.25 5.72 8.61
C ILE A 651 27.98 6.02 9.93
N ASN A 652 29.29 6.21 9.87
CA ASN A 652 30.09 6.63 11.01
C ASN A 652 29.66 8.03 11.51
N GLU A 653 29.39 8.15 12.81
CA GLU A 653 29.05 9.43 13.47
C GLU A 653 30.18 9.91 14.41
N ASP A 654 31.24 9.13 14.58
CA ASP A 654 32.37 9.45 15.46
C ASP A 654 33.54 10.05 14.67
N GLU A 655 33.65 11.38 14.69
CA GLU A 655 34.74 12.14 14.05
C GLU A 655 36.13 11.81 14.64
N THR A 656 36.21 11.23 15.84
CA THR A 656 37.49 10.82 16.43
C THR A 656 38.06 9.56 15.77
N GLN A 657 37.26 8.85 14.97
CA GLN A 657 37.76 7.70 14.22
C GLN A 657 38.84 8.11 13.22
N PHE A 658 38.70 9.26 12.56
CA PHE A 658 39.71 9.75 11.64
C PHE A 658 41.06 9.98 12.35
N LEU A 659 41.05 10.54 13.58
CA LEU A 659 42.27 10.68 14.40
C LEU A 659 42.96 9.34 14.63
N ARG A 660 42.20 8.30 14.99
CA ARG A 660 42.75 6.96 15.21
C ARG A 660 43.39 6.40 13.95
N ARG A 661 42.78 6.59 12.77
CA ARG A 661 43.38 6.15 11.49
C ARG A 661 44.67 6.92 11.17
N VAL A 662 44.74 8.19 11.53
CA VAL A 662 45.99 8.98 11.40
C VAL A 662 47.09 8.43 12.30
N GLU A 663 46.76 8.04 13.54
CA GLU A 663 47.71 7.40 14.46
C GLU A 663 48.16 6.02 14.00
N GLU A 664 47.21 5.17 13.55
CA GLU A 664 47.47 3.82 13.02
C GLU A 664 48.38 3.86 11.79
N SER A 665 48.18 4.85 10.91
CA SER A 665 49.00 5.08 9.71
C SER A 665 50.33 5.81 9.99
N LYS A 666 50.59 6.20 11.25
CA LYS A 666 51.77 6.97 11.66
C LYS A 666 51.95 8.27 10.87
N GLY A 667 50.83 8.91 10.49
CA GLY A 667 50.84 10.13 9.69
C GLY A 667 51.27 9.96 8.22
N ASP A 668 51.29 8.73 7.69
CA ASP A 668 51.51 8.47 6.25
C ASP A 668 50.18 8.54 5.47
N LEU A 669 50.16 9.30 4.36
CA LEU A 669 48.93 9.50 3.59
C LEU A 669 48.42 8.21 2.93
N LYS A 670 49.32 7.38 2.38
CA LYS A 670 48.92 6.16 1.71
C LYS A 670 48.40 5.13 2.71
N GLY A 671 49.10 4.96 3.84
CA GLY A 671 48.65 4.14 4.95
C GLY A 671 47.29 4.60 5.48
N LEU A 672 47.07 5.91 5.62
CA LEU A 672 45.79 6.48 6.05
C LEU A 672 44.64 6.08 5.12
N LEU A 673 44.84 6.17 3.80
CA LEU A 673 43.84 5.76 2.81
C LEU A 673 43.52 4.26 2.88
N GLU A 674 44.52 3.43 3.13
CA GLU A 674 44.34 1.98 3.32
C GLU A 674 43.54 1.68 4.59
N GLU A 675 43.84 2.34 5.71
CA GLU A 675 43.10 2.15 6.96
C GLU A 675 41.66 2.69 6.89
N LEU A 676 41.42 3.82 6.21
CA LEU A 676 40.06 4.31 5.94
C LEU A 676 39.25 3.31 5.10
N SER A 677 39.87 2.74 4.06
CA SER A 677 39.23 1.74 3.19
C SER A 677 38.94 0.42 3.93
N ARG A 678 39.76 0.06 4.95
CA ARG A 678 39.50 -1.09 5.82
C ARG A 678 38.39 -0.81 6.82
N PHE A 679 38.24 0.44 7.25
CA PHE A 679 37.22 0.86 8.21
C PHE A 679 35.81 0.81 7.58
N GLY A 680 35.66 1.18 6.30
CA GLY A 680 34.40 1.04 5.56
C GLY A 680 34.41 1.59 4.13
N GLU A 681 33.23 1.71 3.52
CA GLU A 681 33.04 2.21 2.15
C GLU A 681 32.73 3.72 2.14
N LEU A 682 33.38 4.49 1.26
CA LEU A 682 33.15 5.93 1.13
C LEU A 682 31.73 6.23 0.60
N SER A 683 30.99 7.12 1.29
CA SER A 683 29.65 7.56 0.87
C SER A 683 29.66 8.82 0.00
N ASP A 684 30.71 9.65 0.09
CA ASP A 684 30.84 10.92 -0.63
C ASP A 684 32.21 11.12 -1.29
N ASP A 685 32.39 12.29 -1.93
CA ASP A 685 33.69 12.73 -2.46
C ASP A 685 34.72 12.81 -1.32
N LEU A 686 35.95 12.36 -1.55
CA LEU A 686 37.02 12.37 -0.55
C LEU A 686 38.21 13.19 -1.04
N THR A 687 38.60 14.19 -0.26
CA THR A 687 39.86 14.90 -0.40
C THR A 687 40.67 14.86 0.88
N LEU A 688 41.96 14.60 0.74
CA LEU A 688 42.92 14.64 1.83
C LEU A 688 44.20 15.35 1.38
N MET A 689 44.61 16.35 2.15
CA MET A 689 45.88 17.04 2.00
C MET A 689 46.73 16.78 3.24
N ARG A 690 47.96 16.34 3.04
CA ARG A 690 48.99 16.17 4.06
C ARG A 690 50.07 17.24 3.88
N ILE A 691 50.36 18.01 4.91
CA ILE A 691 51.38 19.06 4.91
C ILE A 691 52.36 18.76 6.05
N GLU A 692 53.60 18.42 5.71
CA GLU A 692 54.67 18.14 6.67
C GLU A 692 55.72 19.24 6.64
N TRP A 693 56.06 19.80 7.81
CA TRP A 693 57.09 20.82 7.92
C TRP A 693 58.39 20.26 8.49
N LYS A 694 59.47 20.40 7.71
CA LYS A 694 60.81 19.87 8.00
C LYS A 694 61.80 20.92 8.48
N GLY A 695 61.36 22.17 8.55
CA GLY A 695 62.18 23.29 9.01
C GLY A 695 62.44 23.26 10.52
N GLU A 696 63.29 24.19 10.95
CA GLU A 696 63.56 24.42 12.36
C GLU A 696 63.54 25.93 12.61
N ALA A 697 62.67 26.37 13.51
CA ALA A 697 62.46 27.78 13.82
C ALA A 697 62.51 28.00 15.32
N LYS A 698 63.40 28.90 15.74
CA LYS A 698 63.52 29.26 17.15
C LYS A 698 62.36 30.17 17.56
N ARG A 699 61.43 29.64 18.35
CA ARG A 699 60.28 30.38 18.88
C ARG A 699 60.29 30.37 20.40
N LEU A 700 59.79 31.45 20.98
CA LEU A 700 59.70 31.60 22.43
C LEU A 700 58.24 31.65 22.85
N SER A 701 57.90 30.88 23.88
CA SER A 701 56.58 30.97 24.52
C SER A 701 56.51 32.22 25.39
N ARG A 702 55.30 32.77 25.58
CA ARG A 702 55.12 33.87 26.53
C ARG A 702 55.43 33.37 27.94
N LYS A 703 56.49 33.91 28.56
CA LYS A 703 56.83 33.69 29.97
C LYS A 703 56.53 34.95 30.76
N GLU A 704 55.85 34.79 31.89
CA GLU A 704 55.61 35.90 32.84
C GLU A 704 56.84 36.18 33.71
N SER A 705 57.67 35.16 33.92
CA SER A 705 58.97 35.29 34.55
C SER A 705 59.98 34.33 33.93
N PHE A 706 61.25 34.72 33.94
CA PHE A 706 62.34 33.93 33.38
C PHE A 706 63.64 34.21 34.14
N GLU A 707 64.53 33.22 34.14
CA GLU A 707 65.82 33.30 34.81
C GLU A 707 66.84 34.05 33.91
N ILE A 708 67.49 35.08 34.45
CA ILE A 708 68.52 35.86 33.75
C ILE A 708 69.91 35.25 33.95
N ALA A 709 70.18 34.78 35.17
CA ALA A 709 71.38 34.10 35.61
C ALA A 709 70.98 33.14 36.73
N GLU A 710 71.85 32.21 37.12
CA GLU A 710 71.56 31.19 38.13
C GLU A 710 71.00 31.81 39.43
N GLY A 711 69.72 31.55 39.72
CA GLY A 711 68.98 32.08 40.87
C GLY A 711 68.37 33.49 40.71
N GLU A 712 68.60 34.18 39.59
CA GLU A 712 68.08 35.54 39.33
C GLU A 712 66.85 35.49 38.40
N ILE A 713 65.65 35.76 38.95
CA ILE A 713 64.39 35.74 38.20
C ILE A 713 63.94 37.16 37.86
N PHE A 714 63.57 37.38 36.60
CA PHE A 714 62.96 38.61 36.10
C PHE A 714 61.50 38.40 35.72
N PRO A 715 60.58 39.37 35.91
CA PRO A 715 60.78 40.67 36.56
C PRO A 715 61.07 40.56 38.06
N ASP A 716 62.18 41.13 38.51
CA ASP A 716 62.61 41.16 39.91
C ASP A 716 61.82 42.19 40.74
N SER A 717 62.02 42.18 42.07
CA SER A 717 61.31 43.07 42.99
C SER A 717 61.62 44.56 42.75
N GLU A 718 62.82 44.87 42.30
CA GLU A 718 63.24 46.25 42.03
C GLU A 718 62.51 46.81 40.81
N TYR A 719 62.51 46.07 39.70
CA TYR A 719 61.80 46.40 38.49
C TYR A 719 60.29 46.60 38.71
N ARG A 720 59.64 45.69 39.48
CA ARG A 720 58.20 45.82 39.80
C ARG A 720 57.93 47.11 40.59
N ARG A 721 58.72 47.37 41.64
CA ARG A 721 58.61 48.60 42.45
C ARG A 721 58.78 49.86 41.60
N LEU A 722 59.70 49.85 40.63
CA LEU A 722 59.94 50.97 39.73
C LEU A 722 58.75 51.24 38.80
N LEU A 723 58.09 50.19 38.30
CA LEU A 723 56.85 50.34 37.51
C LEU A 723 55.67 50.81 38.36
N ASP A 724 55.47 50.26 39.54
CA ASP A 724 54.36 50.60 40.44
C ASP A 724 54.45 52.05 40.95
N SER A 725 55.67 52.53 41.19
CA SER A 725 55.93 53.93 41.57
C SER A 725 55.86 54.92 40.39
N GLY A 726 55.66 54.44 39.16
CA GLY A 726 55.62 55.25 37.95
C GLY A 726 56.97 55.82 37.51
N ASN A 727 58.08 55.39 38.12
CA ASN A 727 59.43 55.83 37.74
C ASN A 727 59.96 55.03 36.54
N VAL A 728 59.40 55.33 35.36
CA VAL A 728 59.69 54.61 34.12
C VAL A 728 61.13 54.80 33.64
N SER A 729 61.76 55.94 33.92
CA SER A 729 63.15 56.21 33.52
C SER A 729 64.14 55.30 34.23
N SER A 730 63.98 55.09 35.53
CA SER A 730 64.81 54.15 36.28
C SER A 730 64.50 52.68 35.94
N ALA A 731 63.22 52.35 35.63
CA ALA A 731 62.88 51.02 35.11
C ALA A 731 63.54 50.72 33.76
N TRP A 732 63.68 51.73 32.91
CA TRP A 732 64.40 51.66 31.64
C TRP A 732 65.91 51.44 31.85
N GLU A 733 66.53 52.19 32.75
CA GLU A 733 67.95 52.01 33.11
C GLU A 733 68.23 50.63 33.71
N HIS A 734 67.31 50.11 34.52
CA HIS A 734 67.40 48.75 35.07
C HIS A 734 67.43 47.68 33.97
N ILE A 735 66.48 47.73 33.01
CA ILE A 735 66.49 46.80 31.87
C ILE A 735 67.74 46.97 31.00
N ARG A 736 68.18 48.22 30.77
CA ARG A 736 69.37 48.49 29.96
C ARG A 736 70.63 47.88 30.60
N ALA A 737 70.79 48.02 31.91
CA ALA A 737 71.90 47.41 32.65
C ALA A 737 71.90 45.87 32.55
N LEU A 738 70.71 45.25 32.47
CA LEU A 738 70.57 43.80 32.25
C LEU A 738 70.94 43.40 30.81
N LEU A 739 70.56 44.21 29.82
CA LEU A 739 70.88 43.97 28.39
C LEU A 739 72.38 44.12 28.08
N ASP A 740 73.09 45.00 28.79
CA ASP A 740 74.53 45.25 28.58
C ASP A 740 75.44 44.16 29.21
N ARG A 741 74.87 43.13 29.85
CA ARG A 741 75.63 42.03 30.47
C ARG A 741 76.32 41.14 29.41
N PRO A 742 77.66 40.92 29.47
CA PRO A 742 78.40 40.19 28.43
C PRO A 742 78.00 38.71 28.24
N SER A 743 77.43 38.07 29.28
CA SER A 743 77.10 36.64 29.31
C SER A 743 75.62 36.35 29.11
N LEU A 744 74.83 37.32 28.63
CA LEU A 744 73.39 37.16 28.48
C LEU A 744 73.05 36.17 27.36
N GLY A 745 72.34 35.09 27.70
CA GLY A 745 71.88 34.11 26.71
C GLY A 745 70.95 34.74 25.68
N LYS A 746 71.10 34.35 24.40
CA LYS A 746 70.30 34.91 23.28
C LYS A 746 68.78 34.82 23.48
N GLU A 747 68.28 33.77 24.14
CA GLU A 747 66.85 33.64 24.46
C GLU A 747 66.39 34.64 25.53
N ILE A 748 67.16 34.75 26.61
CA ILE A 748 66.89 35.68 27.72
C ILE A 748 66.94 37.12 27.21
N GLN A 749 67.90 37.42 26.32
CA GLN A 749 67.99 38.70 25.64
C GLN A 749 66.70 39.07 24.92
N VAL A 750 66.06 38.13 24.20
CA VAL A 750 64.79 38.40 23.49
C VAL A 750 63.64 38.69 24.46
N TYR A 751 63.56 37.97 25.59
CA TYR A 751 62.57 38.28 26.64
C TYR A 751 62.79 39.65 27.28
N LEU A 752 64.04 40.01 27.58
CA LEU A 752 64.40 41.33 28.11
C LEU A 752 64.13 42.44 27.10
N LEU A 753 64.43 42.24 25.82
CA LEU A 753 64.11 43.19 24.75
C LEU A 753 62.60 43.41 24.60
N ARG A 754 61.77 42.36 24.71
CA ARG A 754 60.31 42.51 24.71
C ARG A 754 59.84 43.43 25.84
N GLU A 755 60.37 43.23 27.04
CA GLU A 755 60.08 44.07 28.21
C GLU A 755 60.66 45.48 28.08
N ALA A 756 61.85 45.62 27.49
CA ALA A 756 62.48 46.88 27.13
C ALA A 756 61.55 47.71 26.24
N GLY A 757 61.02 47.10 25.17
CA GLY A 757 60.06 47.74 24.26
C GLY A 757 58.79 48.22 24.97
N ARG A 758 58.24 47.41 25.89
CA ARG A 758 57.08 47.78 26.71
C ARG A 758 57.36 48.98 27.61
N VAL A 759 58.51 49.01 28.30
CA VAL A 759 58.91 50.12 29.16
C VAL A 759 59.24 51.37 28.34
N SER A 760 59.86 51.21 27.17
CA SER A 760 60.14 52.32 26.25
C SER A 760 58.85 53.02 25.79
N LEU A 761 57.75 52.28 25.57
CA LEU A 761 56.43 52.87 25.29
C LEU A 761 55.92 53.75 26.44
N LEU A 762 56.07 53.30 27.69
CA LEU A 762 55.67 54.05 28.88
C LEU A 762 56.55 55.30 29.07
N SER A 763 57.84 55.20 28.76
CA SER A 763 58.82 56.31 28.86
C SER A 763 58.71 57.32 27.71
N LYS A 764 57.79 57.11 26.76
CA LYS A 764 57.61 57.89 25.53
C LYS A 764 58.80 57.85 24.56
N ASN A 765 59.75 56.94 24.73
CA ASN A 765 60.81 56.67 23.76
C ASN A 765 60.27 55.74 22.65
N PHE A 766 59.46 56.31 21.75
CA PHE A 766 58.75 55.54 20.73
C PHE A 766 59.67 54.98 19.64
N ALA A 767 60.80 55.62 19.34
CA ALA A 767 61.75 55.15 18.33
C ALA A 767 62.41 53.85 18.78
N TYR A 768 62.96 53.83 19.99
CA TYR A 768 63.57 52.62 20.57
C TYR A 768 62.53 51.51 20.79
N ALA A 769 61.32 51.88 21.23
CA ALA A 769 60.22 50.92 21.37
C ALA A 769 59.89 50.24 20.03
N ALA A 770 59.82 51.00 18.94
CA ALA A 770 59.52 50.45 17.62
C ALA A 770 60.63 49.51 17.13
N GLU A 771 61.89 49.93 17.20
CA GLU A 771 63.06 49.14 16.80
C GLU A 771 63.13 47.81 17.58
N THR A 772 63.00 47.89 18.91
CA THR A 772 63.11 46.71 19.77
C THR A 772 61.93 45.76 19.56
N LEU A 773 60.69 46.27 19.54
CA LEU A 773 59.51 45.43 19.33
C LEU A 773 59.50 44.77 17.95
N GLU A 774 60.02 45.44 16.92
CA GLU A 774 60.18 44.88 15.57
C GLU A 774 61.23 43.76 15.56
N SER A 775 62.32 43.89 16.31
CA SER A 775 63.36 42.84 16.43
C SER A 775 62.89 41.57 17.16
N VAL A 776 61.97 41.68 18.13
CA VAL A 776 61.48 40.53 18.91
C VAL A 776 60.25 39.87 18.31
N LEU A 777 59.51 40.56 17.43
CA LEU A 777 58.29 40.05 16.82
C LEU A 777 58.45 38.66 16.16
N PRO A 778 59.55 38.33 15.45
CA PRO A 778 59.75 37.01 14.85
C PRO A 778 59.76 35.85 15.86
N TYR A 779 60.15 36.10 17.12
CA TYR A 779 60.21 35.08 18.17
C TYR A 779 58.86 34.83 18.87
N PHE A 780 57.93 35.80 18.78
CA PHE A 780 56.59 35.75 19.37
C PHE A 780 55.50 35.94 18.29
N PRO A 781 55.46 35.09 17.25
CA PRO A 781 54.64 35.32 16.06
C PRO A 781 53.12 35.34 16.32
N THR A 782 52.67 34.69 17.40
CA THR A 782 51.26 34.56 17.78
C THR A 782 50.79 35.63 18.79
N ASP A 783 51.70 36.45 19.34
CA ASP A 783 51.37 37.43 20.39
C ASP A 783 50.81 38.74 19.80
N ASN A 784 49.48 38.89 19.90
CA ASN A 784 48.77 40.09 19.43
C ASN A 784 49.15 41.37 20.19
N GLU A 785 49.60 41.27 21.44
CA GLU A 785 49.94 42.45 22.25
C GLU A 785 51.21 43.12 21.74
N ILE A 786 52.21 42.35 21.27
CA ILE A 786 53.43 42.91 20.68
C ILE A 786 53.10 43.69 19.40
N LEU A 787 52.21 43.15 18.55
CA LEU A 787 51.75 43.85 17.35
C LEU A 787 51.01 45.15 17.67
N LEU A 788 50.13 45.13 18.68
CA LEU A 788 49.40 46.32 19.12
C LEU A 788 50.34 47.37 19.72
N GLN A 789 51.33 46.95 20.53
CA GLN A 789 52.35 47.81 21.10
C GLN A 789 53.23 48.45 20.03
N LEU A 790 53.70 47.67 19.05
CA LEU A 790 54.47 48.16 17.92
C LEU A 790 53.66 49.15 17.06
N SER A 791 52.39 48.84 16.82
CA SER A 791 51.45 49.75 16.14
C SER A 791 51.29 51.07 16.89
N PHE A 792 51.19 51.02 18.22
CA PHE A 792 51.12 52.21 19.06
C PHE A 792 52.38 53.05 18.99
N ALA A 793 53.57 52.43 19.01
CA ALA A 793 54.85 53.13 18.81
C ALA A 793 54.87 53.89 17.48
N TYR A 794 54.54 53.21 16.38
CA TYR A 794 54.52 53.82 15.04
C TYR A 794 53.52 54.96 14.90
N ARG A 795 52.34 54.84 15.52
CA ARG A 795 51.35 55.93 15.55
C ARG A 795 51.90 57.17 16.24
N LYS A 796 52.62 57.00 17.37
CA LYS A 796 53.23 58.12 18.11
C LYS A 796 54.40 58.76 17.34
N LEU A 797 55.08 57.98 16.51
CA LEU A 797 56.06 58.47 15.53
C LEU A 797 55.43 59.11 14.28
N LYS A 798 54.10 59.26 14.24
CA LYS A 798 53.32 59.76 13.09
C LYS A 798 53.43 58.91 11.82
N ASN A 799 53.99 57.70 11.91
CA ASN A 799 53.95 56.72 10.83
C ASN A 799 52.61 55.96 10.87
N TYR A 800 51.55 56.64 10.46
CA TYR A 800 50.19 56.09 10.52
C TYR A 800 49.99 54.89 9.58
N GLU A 801 50.72 54.82 8.47
CA GLU A 801 50.62 53.71 7.52
C GLU A 801 51.07 52.39 8.16
N LYS A 802 52.28 52.36 8.76
CA LYS A 802 52.76 51.18 9.49
C LYS A 802 51.89 50.82 10.68
N ALA A 803 51.44 51.83 11.45
CA ALA A 803 50.53 51.62 12.58
C ALA A 803 49.22 50.95 12.14
N ILE A 804 48.59 51.47 11.09
CA ILE A 804 47.36 50.89 10.54
C ILE A 804 47.60 49.47 10.04
N ASN A 805 48.70 49.22 9.32
CA ASN A 805 49.02 47.88 8.82
C ASN A 805 49.11 46.85 9.97
N LEU A 806 49.87 47.16 11.02
CA LEU A 806 50.05 46.27 12.18
C LEU A 806 48.76 46.07 12.96
N SER A 807 47.98 47.12 13.17
CA SER A 807 46.70 46.99 13.89
C SER A 807 45.61 46.30 13.08
N GLU A 808 45.63 46.42 11.75
CA GLU A 808 44.78 45.61 10.88
C GLU A 808 45.16 44.12 10.94
N ARG A 809 46.45 43.77 11.12
CA ARG A 809 46.85 42.37 11.40
C ARG A 809 46.24 41.87 12.71
N VAL A 810 46.30 42.66 13.78
CA VAL A 810 45.64 42.31 15.05
C VAL A 810 44.14 42.14 14.85
N ARG A 811 43.48 43.02 14.08
CA ARG A 811 42.04 42.90 13.81
C ARG A 811 41.68 41.68 12.97
N SER A 812 42.57 41.23 12.07
CA SER A 812 42.36 39.97 11.34
C SER A 812 42.49 38.76 12.27
N ARG A 813 43.37 38.80 13.27
CA ARG A 813 43.60 37.69 14.23
C ARG A 813 42.56 37.64 15.35
N ASP A 814 42.14 38.81 15.81
CA ASP A 814 41.14 39.00 16.86
C ASP A 814 40.24 40.21 16.50
N PRO A 815 39.15 39.98 15.75
CA PRO A 815 38.22 41.02 15.33
C PRO A 815 37.53 41.74 16.50
N LYS A 816 37.40 41.08 17.66
CA LYS A 816 36.71 41.60 18.85
C LYS A 816 37.66 42.28 19.84
N HIS A 817 38.94 42.42 19.51
CA HIS A 817 39.95 43.03 20.37
C HIS A 817 39.67 44.52 20.64
N PHE A 818 39.07 44.82 21.78
CA PHE A 818 38.60 46.17 22.15
C PHE A 818 39.68 47.26 22.04
N ARG A 819 40.85 47.06 22.67
CA ARG A 819 41.95 48.05 22.66
C ARG A 819 42.46 48.35 21.25
N ASN A 820 42.51 47.35 20.38
CA ASN A 820 42.95 47.51 18.99
C ASN A 820 41.91 48.27 18.15
N LEU A 821 40.61 48.02 18.35
CA LEU A 821 39.54 48.76 17.67
C LEU A 821 39.57 50.25 18.04
N VAL A 822 39.71 50.59 19.32
CA VAL A 822 39.90 51.99 19.78
C VAL A 822 41.09 52.63 19.08
N HIS A 823 42.23 51.93 19.05
CA HIS A 823 43.45 52.42 18.42
C HIS A 823 43.33 52.57 16.88
N LEU A 824 42.63 51.66 16.20
CA LEU A 824 42.35 51.77 14.76
C LEU A 824 41.43 52.94 14.42
N VAL A 825 40.37 53.17 15.21
CA VAL A 825 39.48 54.34 15.05
C VAL A 825 40.31 55.63 15.12
N GLU A 826 41.21 55.72 16.10
CA GLU A 826 42.14 56.85 16.24
C GLU A 826 43.07 57.00 15.02
N CYS A 827 43.67 55.90 14.55
CA CYS A 827 44.55 55.91 13.40
C CYS A 827 43.83 56.37 12.11
N TYR A 828 42.65 55.82 11.83
CA TYR A 828 41.88 56.14 10.62
C TYR A 828 41.38 57.59 10.63
N LYS A 829 40.99 58.11 11.81
CA LYS A 829 40.70 59.54 11.95
C LYS A 829 41.92 60.41 11.60
N ASN A 830 43.09 60.06 12.14
CA ASN A 830 44.31 60.87 11.95
C ASN A 830 44.79 60.94 10.49
N ILE A 831 44.45 59.95 9.66
CA ILE A 831 44.73 59.95 8.21
C ILE A 831 43.57 60.49 7.36
N GLY A 832 42.52 61.04 7.98
CA GLY A 832 41.37 61.63 7.29
C GLY A 832 40.33 60.64 6.75
N GLN A 833 40.46 59.33 7.02
CA GLN A 833 39.49 58.31 6.58
C GLN A 833 38.33 58.18 7.56
N LEU A 834 37.53 59.25 7.70
CA LEU A 834 36.45 59.34 8.69
C LEU A 834 35.38 58.26 8.54
N GLU A 835 35.00 57.90 7.31
CA GLU A 835 33.97 56.87 7.10
C GLU A 835 34.42 55.49 7.58
N ARG A 836 35.70 55.14 7.38
CA ARG A 836 36.26 53.89 7.90
C ARG A 836 36.35 53.91 9.43
N ALA A 837 36.71 55.07 10.02
CA ALA A 837 36.71 55.25 11.47
C ALA A 837 35.30 55.08 12.06
N LYS A 838 34.26 55.65 11.44
CA LYS A 838 32.85 55.47 11.85
C LYS A 838 32.39 54.02 11.73
N LYS A 839 32.74 53.32 10.65
CA LYS A 839 32.42 51.89 10.49
C LYS A 839 33.06 51.05 11.58
N LEU A 840 34.33 51.26 11.90
CA LEU A 840 35.00 50.56 13.01
C LEU A 840 34.44 50.95 14.37
N PHE A 841 34.07 52.22 14.55
CA PHE A 841 33.41 52.69 15.76
C PHE A 841 32.05 51.99 15.98
N SER A 842 31.27 51.75 14.93
CA SER A 842 30.00 51.01 15.07
C SER A 842 30.21 49.60 15.65
N LYS A 843 31.29 48.92 15.25
CA LYS A 843 31.68 47.62 15.82
C LYS A 843 32.14 47.74 17.27
N LEU A 844 32.97 48.74 17.57
CA LEU A 844 33.40 49.05 18.93
C LEU A 844 32.22 49.31 19.87
N ALA A 845 31.26 50.11 19.42
CA ALA A 845 30.05 50.45 20.17
C ALA A 845 29.13 49.25 20.37
N GLY A 846 29.06 48.33 19.40
CA GLY A 846 28.34 47.06 19.55
C GLY A 846 28.95 46.13 20.61
N LEU A 847 30.28 46.15 20.79
CA LEU A 847 30.97 45.31 21.78
C LEU A 847 30.87 45.85 23.22
N ALA A 848 31.07 47.16 23.42
CA ALA A 848 30.97 47.78 24.73
C ALA A 848 30.43 49.23 24.63
N PRO A 849 29.09 49.40 24.60
CA PRO A 849 28.45 50.71 24.40
C PRO A 849 28.79 51.74 25.51
N GLU A 850 28.87 51.28 26.75
CA GLU A 850 29.02 52.14 27.94
C GLU A 850 30.47 52.40 28.36
N HIS A 851 31.44 51.79 27.66
CA HIS A 851 32.84 51.93 28.03
C HIS A 851 33.33 53.40 27.84
N PRO A 852 34.11 54.00 28.77
CA PRO A 852 34.51 55.40 28.69
C PRO A 852 35.18 55.81 27.36
N GLN A 853 36.00 54.92 26.79
CA GLN A 853 36.62 55.15 25.47
C GLN A 853 35.60 55.15 24.32
N THR A 854 34.54 54.34 24.39
CA THR A 854 33.46 54.31 23.39
C THR A 854 32.68 55.62 23.43
N LEU A 855 32.29 56.09 24.62
CA LEU A 855 31.60 57.37 24.80
C LEU A 855 32.43 58.54 24.28
N LYS A 856 33.72 58.57 24.63
CA LYS A 856 34.68 59.58 24.14
C LYS A 856 34.76 59.61 22.59
N TRP A 857 34.90 58.45 21.95
CA TRP A 857 35.00 58.39 20.49
C TRP A 857 33.66 58.68 19.78
N LYS A 858 32.52 58.43 20.44
CA LYS A 858 31.19 58.83 19.96
C LYS A 858 31.10 60.35 19.80
N GLU A 859 31.49 61.07 20.85
CA GLU A 859 31.51 62.54 20.85
C GLU A 859 32.49 63.06 19.79
N ILE A 860 33.69 62.48 19.67
CA ILE A 860 34.72 62.96 18.74
C ILE A 860 34.36 62.73 17.25
N LEU A 861 33.57 61.71 16.92
CA LEU A 861 33.26 61.35 15.52
C LEU A 861 31.91 61.89 15.03
N PHE A 862 30.98 62.18 15.95
CA PHE A 862 29.59 62.56 15.63
C PHE A 862 29.10 63.83 16.34
N GLY A 863 29.85 64.34 17.33
CA GLY A 863 29.69 65.68 17.89
C GLY A 863 30.57 66.67 17.15
#